data_AF-A0A954VPJ9-F1
#
_entry.id   AF-A0A954VPJ9-F1
#
_cell.length_a   1.000
_cell.length_b   1.000
_cell.length_c   1.000
_cell.angle_alpha   90.00
_cell.angle_beta   90.00
_cell.angle_gamma   90.00
#
_symmetry.space_group_name_H-M   'P 1'
#
loop_
_entity.id
_entity.type
_entity.pdbx_description
1 polymer ?
#
loop_
_entity_poly.entity_id
_entity_poly.type
_entity_poly.pdbx_seq_one_letter_code
_entity_poly.pdbx_strand_id
1 'polypeptide(L)'
;SGVDTEGIIKQAEREDNQGNRIRRVRQMLFEQLGVSGEDEFQQHYDFTWKNTSRSCTVLFKNIRELPDTSFENNDTDWKLVIDFPFDEPGHGPKDDISQLQAFKSRNPLGAKTICWIPQFFSADALKDLGMLVILEHILTGERFGQYSNHLSPQDRQAAKSLLENQRSVLRTRVQNHLDAAYGLDAITQGSLDTTHELEQHEQFVSLDDGFDPQPPVAANLGGAMNHLLSQALMSEFPGAPNFEAEVKIGNLRKVQAVLSEAAQSQDGRVAVEKTIRSLVRHIANPLMLGEMGHDATHFVLGHHWRNHFNKKAAEASSTISVGQLRKWIDQPRAMGLPKEAQNLVILTYAEQTNRTFVYHNAPVEVSLTNLSNDYVLQEQKLPDEAHWSIAVSRAAQIFGEAVSPLKKATTVANLSAALKKKSSEVRSSCGSLQEKLKDRLSKLGVDPANSPRLTTASATASLVEKLHASEASQVVSALASAAVATTEAAMGECLSKASQLLATIESTNWEIFDAIAKLADERQAVAQSIRSSIAQALQSDEHVTALGPTLKEAQLKAVRLLTQTPPPPVQVPVPAVTPPIAGVTSVTLPGVTTPPVSKPTATKKILESETRSDLSIGELKKIVSDLEQKYTGKQVIKFNASWIVEENGDTE
;
A
#
# COMPACT_ATOMS: atom_id res chain seq x y z
N SER A 1 75.98 17.43 17.51
CA SER A 1 75.70 16.29 18.41
C SER A 1 74.22 16.02 18.37
N GLY A 2 73.81 14.92 17.74
CA GLY A 2 72.40 14.54 17.64
C GLY A 2 71.89 13.96 18.95
N VAL A 3 70.58 14.01 19.15
CA VAL A 3 69.88 13.36 20.27
C VAL A 3 69.94 11.84 20.06
N ASP A 4 70.19 11.07 21.13
CA ASP A 4 70.37 9.61 21.07
C ASP A 4 69.04 8.85 20.88
N THR A 5 68.54 8.83 19.64
CA THR A 5 67.36 8.03 19.26
C THR A 5 67.69 6.56 19.02
N GLU A 6 68.92 6.23 18.63
CA GLU A 6 69.35 4.84 18.41
C GLU A 6 69.38 4.04 19.72
N GLY A 7 69.85 4.64 20.81
CA GLY A 7 69.84 4.04 22.14
C GLY A 7 68.43 3.74 22.64
N ILE A 8 67.45 4.59 22.31
CA ILE A 8 66.02 4.37 22.61
C ILE A 8 65.48 3.17 21.81
N ILE A 9 65.71 3.15 20.49
CA ILE A 9 65.24 2.07 19.60
C ILE A 9 65.83 0.72 20.03
N LYS A 10 67.13 0.68 20.31
CA LYS A 10 67.85 -0.54 20.70
C LYS A 10 67.31 -1.17 21.99
N GLN A 11 66.85 -0.37 22.95
CA GLN A 11 66.25 -0.90 24.19
C GLN A 11 64.91 -1.64 23.95
N ALA A 12 64.22 -1.33 22.85
CA ALA A 12 62.94 -1.94 22.48
C ALA A 12 63.07 -2.93 21.31
N GLU A 13 64.28 -3.33 20.93
CA GLU A 13 64.54 -4.21 19.78
C GLU A 13 63.78 -5.55 19.86
N ARG A 14 63.61 -6.10 21.08
CA ARG A 14 62.84 -7.33 21.33
C ARG A 14 61.35 -7.25 20.94
N GLU A 15 60.83 -6.03 20.79
CA GLU A 15 59.43 -5.81 20.39
C GLU A 15 59.23 -6.13 18.90
N ASP A 16 60.30 -6.15 18.11
CA ASP A 16 60.29 -6.70 16.76
C ASP A 16 60.28 -8.24 16.78
N ASN A 17 59.08 -8.80 16.88
CA ASN A 17 58.85 -10.25 16.82
C ASN A 17 57.63 -10.56 15.95
N GLN A 18 57.51 -11.81 15.51
CA GLN A 18 56.48 -12.25 14.56
C GLN A 18 55.05 -11.91 15.02
N GLY A 19 54.71 -12.15 16.28
CA GLY A 19 53.38 -11.83 16.82
C GLY A 19 53.05 -10.34 16.74
N ASN A 20 54.00 -9.47 17.09
CA ASN A 20 53.83 -8.02 16.99
C ASN A 20 53.77 -7.53 15.54
N ARG A 21 54.54 -8.15 14.62
CA ARG A 21 54.45 -7.86 13.18
C ARG A 21 53.09 -8.23 12.61
N ILE A 22 52.59 -9.43 12.92
CA ILE A 22 51.24 -9.91 12.53
C ILE A 22 50.17 -8.93 13.03
N ARG A 23 50.24 -8.55 14.31
CA ARG A 23 49.31 -7.58 14.89
C ARG A 23 49.37 -6.23 14.16
N ARG A 24 50.57 -5.73 13.85
CA ARG A 24 50.76 -4.44 13.17
C ARG A 24 50.17 -4.46 11.76
N VAL A 25 50.45 -5.50 10.98
CA VAL A 25 49.90 -5.64 9.62
C VAL A 25 48.38 -5.80 9.66
N ARG A 26 47.86 -6.65 10.56
CA ARG A 26 46.41 -6.79 10.76
C ARG A 26 45.73 -5.45 11.02
N GLN A 27 46.26 -4.66 11.97
CA GLN A 27 45.71 -3.34 12.29
C GLN A 27 45.70 -2.42 11.05
N MET A 28 46.81 -2.35 10.31
CA MET A 28 46.90 -1.49 9.12
C MET A 28 45.91 -1.91 8.03
N LEU A 29 45.76 -3.23 7.80
CA LEU A 29 44.82 -3.75 6.81
C LEU A 29 43.37 -3.51 7.22
N PHE A 30 43.02 -3.65 8.50
CA PHE A 30 41.65 -3.40 8.98
C PHE A 30 41.28 -1.93 8.80
N GLU A 31 42.20 -1.02 9.13
CA GLU A 31 42.03 0.42 8.91
C GLU A 31 41.80 0.73 7.42
N GLN A 32 42.53 0.09 6.50
CA GLN A 32 42.36 0.30 5.06
C GLN A 32 41.09 -0.32 4.48
N LEU A 33 40.69 -1.50 4.97
CA LEU A 33 39.52 -2.22 4.48
C LEU A 33 38.21 -1.71 5.10
N GLY A 34 38.29 -0.94 6.19
CA GLY A 34 37.10 -0.50 6.93
C GLY A 34 36.41 -1.62 7.71
N VAL A 35 37.15 -2.68 8.05
CA VAL A 35 36.63 -3.84 8.80
C VAL A 35 36.55 -3.47 10.28
N SER A 36 35.39 -3.68 10.89
CA SER A 36 35.16 -3.48 12.33
C SER A 36 35.28 -4.81 13.09
N GLY A 37 35.46 -4.75 14.42
CA GLY A 37 35.49 -5.95 15.27
C GLY A 37 36.84 -6.66 15.34
N GLU A 38 37.95 -5.90 15.50
CA GLU A 38 39.32 -6.44 15.60
C GLU A 38 39.49 -7.49 16.73
N ASP A 39 38.69 -7.37 17.80
CA ASP A 39 38.70 -8.28 18.94
C ASP A 39 37.70 -9.46 18.83
N GLU A 40 36.93 -9.53 17.75
CA GLU A 40 35.93 -10.59 17.53
C GLU A 40 36.56 -11.84 16.89
N PHE A 41 35.93 -13.01 17.08
CA PHE A 41 36.40 -14.25 16.46
C PHE A 41 36.13 -14.29 14.94
N GLN A 42 35.09 -13.59 14.49
CA GLN A 42 34.65 -13.53 13.10
C GLN A 42 34.31 -12.07 12.76
N GLN A 43 35.04 -11.49 11.82
CA GLN A 43 34.77 -10.13 11.36
C GLN A 43 33.73 -10.14 10.25
N HIS A 44 32.84 -9.15 10.27
CA HIS A 44 31.85 -8.92 9.22
C HIS A 44 32.19 -7.64 8.48
N TYR A 45 32.05 -7.68 7.16
CA TYR A 45 32.23 -6.54 6.28
C TYR A 45 30.94 -6.28 5.49
N ASP A 46 30.27 -5.18 5.83
CA ASP A 46 29.05 -4.75 5.17
C ASP A 46 29.36 -3.81 4.01
N PHE A 47 28.74 -4.07 2.86
CA PHE A 47 28.93 -3.28 1.65
C PHE A 47 27.66 -3.21 0.80
N THR A 48 27.67 -2.32 -0.19
CA THR A 48 26.57 -2.16 -1.13
C THR A 48 26.94 -2.74 -2.48
N TRP A 49 26.09 -3.63 -3.01
CA TRP A 49 26.23 -4.18 -4.36
C TRP A 49 24.93 -3.98 -5.13
N LYS A 50 25.01 -3.32 -6.29
CA LYS A 50 23.84 -2.94 -7.11
C LYS A 50 22.73 -2.26 -6.28
N ASN A 51 23.10 -1.35 -5.37
CA ASN A 51 22.19 -0.63 -4.47
C ASN A 51 21.39 -1.54 -3.52
N THR A 52 21.90 -2.73 -3.23
CA THR A 52 21.40 -3.65 -2.20
C THR A 52 22.48 -3.88 -1.12
N SER A 53 22.06 -4.02 0.13
CA SER A 53 22.96 -4.33 1.25
C SER A 53 23.45 -5.77 1.15
N ARG A 54 24.74 -5.98 1.43
CA ARG A 54 25.43 -7.27 1.47
C ARG A 54 26.36 -7.31 2.67
N SER A 55 26.65 -8.52 3.12
CA SER A 55 27.67 -8.79 4.13
C SER A 55 28.61 -9.87 3.64
N CYS A 56 29.81 -9.90 4.20
CA CYS A 56 30.82 -10.92 3.96
C CYS A 56 31.51 -11.20 5.28
N THR A 57 31.82 -12.46 5.54
CA THR A 57 32.73 -12.83 6.64
C THR A 57 34.16 -12.58 6.20
N VAL A 58 34.99 -11.96 7.04
CA VAL A 58 36.42 -11.77 6.79
C VAL A 58 37.23 -12.51 7.84
N LEU A 59 38.24 -13.26 7.42
CA LEU A 59 39.17 -13.97 8.29
C LEU A 59 40.61 -13.62 7.93
N PHE A 60 41.33 -13.01 8.87
CA PHE A 60 42.74 -12.65 8.71
C PHE A 60 43.66 -13.63 9.43
N LYS A 61 44.13 -14.64 8.70
CA LYS A 61 44.96 -15.74 9.22
C LYS A 61 45.85 -16.32 8.13
N ASN A 62 46.97 -16.91 8.57
CA ASN A 62 47.90 -17.63 7.72
C ASN A 62 47.24 -18.88 7.11
N ILE A 63 47.15 -18.95 5.78
CA ILE A 63 46.41 -19.99 5.06
C ILE A 63 47.05 -21.36 5.27
N ARG A 64 48.37 -21.48 5.17
CA ARG A 64 49.11 -22.72 5.44
C ARG A 64 48.74 -23.36 6.79
N GLU A 65 48.47 -22.56 7.82
CA GLU A 65 48.16 -23.04 9.16
C GLU A 65 46.67 -23.33 9.40
N LEU A 66 45.78 -22.96 8.47
CA LEU A 66 44.34 -23.12 8.67
C LEU A 66 43.88 -24.57 8.48
N PRO A 67 43.07 -25.11 9.41
CA PRO A 67 42.38 -26.38 9.18
C PRO A 67 41.23 -26.22 8.18
N ASP A 68 40.83 -27.32 7.54
CA ASP A 68 39.75 -27.37 6.54
C ASP A 68 38.46 -26.66 7.00
N THR A 69 38.09 -26.82 8.26
CA THR A 69 36.89 -26.19 8.86
C THR A 69 36.91 -24.66 8.82
N SER A 70 38.08 -24.02 8.68
CA SER A 70 38.18 -22.57 8.53
C SER A 70 37.82 -22.11 7.11
N PHE A 71 38.08 -22.95 6.11
CA PHE A 71 37.78 -22.69 4.70
C PHE A 71 36.34 -23.04 4.33
N GLU A 72 35.75 -24.05 4.98
CA GLU A 72 34.33 -24.39 4.82
C GLU A 72 33.44 -23.16 5.08
N ASN A 73 32.37 -23.01 4.29
CA ASN A 73 31.40 -21.94 4.47
C ASN A 73 29.99 -22.46 4.15
N ASN A 74 29.19 -22.68 5.21
CA ASN A 74 27.81 -23.14 5.11
C ASN A 74 26.80 -21.98 5.18
N ASP A 75 27.27 -20.74 5.36
CA ASP A 75 26.41 -19.57 5.41
C ASP A 75 25.98 -19.14 4.00
N THR A 76 24.98 -18.26 3.94
CA THR A 76 24.51 -17.72 2.66
C THR A 76 25.51 -16.74 2.04
N ASP A 77 26.23 -16.02 2.89
CA ASP A 77 27.15 -14.95 2.53
C ASP A 77 28.54 -15.49 2.22
N TRP A 78 29.29 -14.77 1.39
CA TRP A 78 30.66 -15.13 1.06
C TRP A 78 31.60 -14.98 2.26
N LYS A 79 32.66 -15.77 2.27
CA LYS A 79 33.79 -15.65 3.19
C LYS A 79 35.03 -15.21 2.41
N LEU A 80 35.80 -14.30 3.00
CA LEU A 80 37.08 -13.84 2.48
C LEU A 80 38.18 -14.16 3.50
N VAL A 81 39.13 -15.00 3.13
CA VAL A 81 40.33 -15.30 3.92
C VAL A 81 41.48 -14.49 3.36
N ILE A 82 42.14 -13.69 4.19
CA ILE A 82 43.25 -12.83 3.79
C ILE A 82 44.49 -13.25 4.57
N ASP A 83 45.55 -13.59 3.82
CA ASP A 83 46.83 -14.03 4.38
C ASP A 83 47.79 -12.84 4.62
N PHE A 84 48.93 -13.09 5.27
CA PHE A 84 50.00 -12.16 5.55
C PHE A 84 51.11 -12.22 4.49
N PRO A 85 51.77 -11.09 4.18
CA PRO A 85 52.86 -11.03 3.20
C PRO A 85 54.21 -11.54 3.77
N PHE A 86 54.19 -12.40 4.79
CA PHE A 86 55.38 -13.02 5.39
C PHE A 86 54.97 -14.18 6.32
N ASP A 87 55.89 -15.12 6.53
CA ASP A 87 55.69 -16.28 7.40
C ASP A 87 56.97 -16.64 8.18
N GLU A 88 56.93 -17.73 8.94
CA GLU A 88 58.08 -18.36 9.58
C GLU A 88 59.16 -18.76 8.54
N PRO A 89 60.45 -18.73 8.93
CA PRO A 89 61.53 -19.10 8.03
C PRO A 89 61.35 -20.50 7.42
N GLY A 90 61.43 -20.58 6.09
CA GLY A 90 61.29 -21.83 5.34
C GLY A 90 59.89 -22.05 4.75
N HIS A 91 58.93 -21.17 5.06
CA HIS A 91 57.59 -21.16 4.47
C HIS A 91 57.40 -20.01 3.51
N GLY A 92 56.56 -20.23 2.49
CA GLY A 92 56.31 -19.26 1.43
C GLY A 92 54.93 -19.41 0.78
N PRO A 93 54.55 -18.51 -0.14
CA PRO A 93 53.22 -18.50 -0.76
C PRO A 93 52.79 -19.82 -1.43
N LYS A 94 53.75 -20.64 -1.87
CA LYS A 94 53.49 -21.95 -2.48
C LYS A 94 52.95 -22.97 -1.47
N ASP A 95 53.26 -22.82 -0.18
CA ASP A 95 52.69 -23.65 0.87
C ASP A 95 51.19 -23.34 1.03
N ASP A 96 50.81 -22.07 0.92
CA ASP A 96 49.40 -21.63 0.96
C ASP A 96 48.62 -22.21 -0.22
N ILE A 97 49.16 -22.11 -1.45
CA ILE A 97 48.58 -22.73 -2.65
C ILE A 97 48.41 -24.23 -2.45
N SER A 98 49.44 -24.90 -1.93
CA SER A 98 49.40 -26.35 -1.68
C SER A 98 48.30 -26.72 -0.69
N GLN A 99 48.10 -25.92 0.37
CA GLN A 99 47.05 -26.11 1.34
C GLN A 99 45.65 -25.94 0.72
N LEU A 100 45.45 -24.91 -0.11
CA LEU A 100 44.18 -24.69 -0.81
C LEU A 100 43.88 -25.80 -1.84
N GLN A 101 44.89 -26.27 -2.58
CA GLN A 101 44.74 -27.41 -3.51
C GLN A 101 44.40 -28.70 -2.77
N ALA A 102 45.01 -28.93 -1.60
CA ALA A 102 44.71 -30.07 -0.75
C ALA A 102 43.28 -29.99 -0.21
N PHE A 103 42.81 -28.80 0.19
CA PHE A 103 41.42 -28.56 0.58
C PHE A 103 40.44 -28.89 -0.55
N LYS A 104 40.66 -28.34 -1.76
CA LYS A 104 39.81 -28.61 -2.94
C LYS A 104 39.74 -30.10 -3.28
N SER A 105 40.88 -30.80 -3.17
CA SER A 105 40.96 -32.24 -3.41
C SER A 105 40.15 -33.06 -2.39
N ARG A 106 40.08 -32.61 -1.13
CA ARG A 106 39.29 -33.23 -0.06
C ARG A 106 37.81 -32.83 -0.10
N ASN A 107 37.48 -31.68 -0.66
CA ASN A 107 36.15 -31.06 -0.64
C ASN A 107 35.63 -30.74 -2.06
N PRO A 108 35.17 -31.76 -2.81
CA PRO A 108 34.77 -31.59 -4.21
C PRO A 108 33.46 -30.82 -4.43
N LEU A 109 32.72 -30.48 -3.36
CA LEU A 109 31.56 -29.58 -3.45
C LEU A 109 31.96 -28.10 -3.39
N GLY A 110 33.22 -27.81 -3.09
CA GLY A 110 33.73 -26.46 -2.88
C GLY A 110 33.17 -25.78 -1.63
N ALA A 111 33.49 -24.51 -1.48
CA ALA A 111 32.96 -23.61 -0.46
C ALA A 111 32.90 -22.17 -1.00
N LYS A 112 31.91 -21.39 -0.55
CA LYS A 112 31.78 -19.95 -0.86
C LYS A 112 32.84 -19.11 -0.14
N THR A 113 34.10 -19.37 -0.45
CA THR A 113 35.27 -18.80 0.22
C THR A 113 36.25 -18.34 -0.85
N ILE A 114 36.71 -17.10 -0.74
CA ILE A 114 37.78 -16.53 -1.54
C ILE A 114 39.00 -16.41 -0.63
N CYS A 115 40.16 -16.83 -1.12
CA CYS A 115 41.44 -16.69 -0.45
C CYS A 115 42.28 -15.66 -1.19
N TRP A 116 42.75 -14.64 -0.47
CA TRP A 116 43.63 -13.59 -0.98
C TRP A 116 45.05 -13.81 -0.43
N ILE A 117 45.93 -14.31 -1.30
CA ILE A 117 47.33 -14.63 -1.01
C ILE A 117 48.19 -13.45 -1.49
N PRO A 118 48.85 -12.70 -0.58
CA PRO A 118 49.76 -11.64 -0.97
C PRO A 118 51.11 -12.19 -1.45
N GLN A 119 51.82 -11.39 -2.24
CA GLN A 119 53.25 -11.58 -2.46
C GLN A 119 54.02 -11.35 -1.15
N PHE A 120 55.12 -12.08 -0.95
CA PHE A 120 55.93 -11.90 0.25
C PHE A 120 56.79 -10.64 0.20
N PHE A 121 56.96 -10.03 1.36
CA PHE A 121 57.84 -8.88 1.56
C PHE A 121 59.31 -9.25 1.33
N SER A 122 60.04 -8.29 0.76
CA SER A 122 61.50 -8.36 0.71
C SER A 122 62.11 -8.25 2.12
N ALA A 123 63.41 -8.55 2.22
CA ALA A 123 64.16 -8.33 3.46
C ALA A 123 64.14 -6.85 3.92
N ASP A 124 64.16 -5.90 2.99
CA ASP A 124 64.11 -4.46 3.29
C ASP A 124 62.73 -4.04 3.80
N ALA A 125 61.65 -4.53 3.17
CA ALA A 125 60.28 -4.28 3.62
C ALA A 125 60.02 -4.88 5.01
N LEU A 126 60.55 -6.08 5.29
CA LEU A 126 60.50 -6.70 6.61
C LEU A 126 61.26 -5.90 7.67
N LYS A 127 62.40 -5.30 7.30
CA LYS A 127 63.16 -4.42 8.18
C LYS A 127 62.40 -3.13 8.50
N ASP A 128 61.76 -2.53 7.50
CA ASP A 128 60.92 -1.34 7.69
C ASP A 128 59.70 -1.64 8.56
N LEU A 129 59.04 -2.81 8.36
CA LEU A 129 57.97 -3.28 9.23
C LEU A 129 58.43 -3.49 10.67
N GLY A 130 59.57 -4.15 10.88
CA GLY A 130 60.13 -4.39 12.21
C GLY A 130 60.46 -3.09 12.95
N MET A 131 61.05 -2.13 12.25
CA MET A 131 61.30 -0.79 12.81
C MET A 131 59.99 -0.07 13.15
N LEU A 132 58.98 -0.15 12.28
CA LEU A 132 57.66 0.45 12.56
C LEU A 132 57.03 -0.16 13.82
N VAL A 133 57.13 -1.48 14.01
CA VAL A 133 56.64 -2.17 15.22
C VAL A 133 57.31 -1.61 16.47
N ILE A 134 58.63 -1.47 16.46
CA ILE A 134 59.40 -0.92 17.59
C ILE A 134 58.96 0.51 17.89
N LEU A 135 58.89 1.38 16.88
CA LEU A 135 58.53 2.78 17.06
C LEU A 135 57.09 2.96 17.57
N GLU A 136 56.14 2.19 17.07
CA GLU A 136 54.77 2.22 17.57
C GLU A 136 54.71 1.76 19.03
N HIS A 137 55.47 0.73 19.41
CA HIS A 137 55.54 0.31 20.80
C HIS A 137 56.07 1.43 21.71
N ILE A 138 57.20 2.04 21.33
CA ILE A 138 57.86 3.10 22.12
C ILE A 138 56.94 4.31 22.30
N LEU A 139 56.26 4.73 21.23
CA LEU A 139 55.46 5.95 21.18
C LEU A 139 54.03 5.77 21.71
N THR A 140 53.63 4.56 22.12
CA THR A 140 52.30 4.29 22.67
C THR A 140 52.22 4.66 24.16
N GLY A 141 51.25 5.50 24.52
CA GLY A 141 50.96 5.87 25.91
C GLY A 141 52.14 6.57 26.60
N GLU A 142 52.47 6.11 27.80
CA GLU A 142 53.56 6.69 28.63
C GLU A 142 54.92 5.98 28.45
N ARG A 143 55.00 4.99 27.54
CA ARG A 143 56.17 4.11 27.38
C ARG A 143 57.44 4.86 26.97
N PHE A 144 57.32 5.91 26.17
CA PHE A 144 58.45 6.72 25.73
C PHE A 144 59.30 7.24 26.90
N GLY A 145 58.67 7.60 28.03
CA GLY A 145 59.40 8.07 29.21
C GLY A 145 60.36 7.01 29.77
N GLN A 146 59.97 5.73 29.72
CA GLN A 146 60.75 4.62 30.25
C GLN A 146 62.05 4.39 29.45
N TYR A 147 61.94 4.46 28.11
CA TYR A 147 63.08 4.28 27.21
C TYR A 147 64.00 5.50 27.12
N SER A 148 63.50 6.70 27.45
CA SER A 148 64.24 7.96 27.35
C SER A 148 64.76 8.50 28.69
N ASN A 149 64.75 7.69 29.75
CA ASN A 149 65.13 8.10 31.11
C ASN A 149 66.58 8.63 31.23
N HIS A 150 67.48 8.17 30.36
CA HIS A 150 68.87 8.59 30.33
C HIS A 150 69.10 9.96 29.66
N LEU A 151 68.08 10.52 28.99
CA LEU A 151 68.15 11.81 28.30
C LEU A 151 67.69 12.97 29.18
N SER A 152 68.22 14.17 28.90
CA SER A 152 67.77 15.42 29.50
C SER A 152 66.34 15.78 29.05
N PRO A 153 65.56 16.60 29.78
CA PRO A 153 64.20 16.97 29.38
C PRO A 153 64.11 17.59 27.97
N GLN A 154 65.08 18.42 27.59
CA GLN A 154 65.15 19.03 26.26
C GLN A 154 65.43 17.98 25.17
N ASP A 155 66.39 17.08 25.43
CA ASP A 155 66.72 16.00 24.50
C ASP A 155 65.57 15.00 24.37
N ARG A 156 64.82 14.72 25.44
CA ARG A 156 63.61 13.86 25.38
C ARG A 156 62.55 14.42 24.44
N GLN A 157 62.29 15.73 24.50
CA GLN A 157 61.31 16.36 23.62
C GLN A 157 61.75 16.30 22.15
N ALA A 158 63.03 16.57 21.88
CA ALA A 158 63.59 16.48 20.54
C ALA A 158 63.64 15.03 20.00
N ALA A 159 64.01 14.05 20.83
CA ALA A 159 63.96 12.63 20.49
C ALA A 159 62.55 12.19 20.12
N LYS A 160 61.55 12.56 20.94
CA LYS A 160 60.15 12.18 20.71
C LYS A 160 59.67 12.69 19.36
N SER A 161 59.92 13.96 19.05
CA SER A 161 59.53 14.56 17.76
C SER A 161 60.22 13.87 16.57
N LEU A 162 61.50 13.51 16.70
CA LEU A 162 62.23 12.79 15.64
C LEU A 162 61.66 11.39 15.41
N LEU A 163 61.40 10.63 16.47
CA LEU A 163 60.81 9.29 16.39
C LEU A 163 59.37 9.32 15.86
N GLU A 164 58.57 10.33 16.23
CA GLU A 164 57.21 10.53 15.71
C GLU A 164 57.23 10.77 14.20
N ASN A 165 58.15 11.62 13.72
CA ASN A 165 58.35 11.86 12.29
C ASN A 165 58.81 10.60 11.57
N GLN A 166 59.81 9.88 12.12
CA GLN A 166 60.30 8.62 11.55
C GLN A 166 59.19 7.57 11.45
N ARG A 167 58.38 7.42 12.51
CA ARG A 167 57.22 6.54 12.53
C ARG A 167 56.22 6.91 11.45
N SER A 168 55.89 8.20 11.28
CA SER A 168 54.94 8.64 10.26
C SER A 168 55.42 8.28 8.85
N VAL A 169 56.70 8.49 8.56
CA VAL A 169 57.30 8.16 7.26
C VAL A 169 57.33 6.64 7.04
N LEU A 170 57.72 5.86 8.06
CA LEU A 170 57.73 4.40 7.97
C LEU A 170 56.33 3.82 7.81
N ARG A 171 55.31 4.39 8.48
CA ARG A 171 53.92 3.96 8.33
C ARG A 171 53.47 4.08 6.88
N THR A 172 53.74 5.21 6.23
CA THR A 172 53.44 5.39 4.79
C THR A 172 54.23 4.42 3.91
N ARG A 173 55.50 4.15 4.23
CA ARG A 173 56.30 3.23 3.42
C ARG A 173 55.85 1.78 3.54
N VAL A 174 55.62 1.30 4.77
CA VAL A 174 55.04 -0.02 5.04
C VAL A 174 53.68 -0.15 4.39
N GLN A 175 52.89 0.94 4.36
CA GLN A 175 51.63 0.96 3.63
C GLN A 175 51.82 0.70 2.14
N ASN A 176 52.78 1.37 1.49
CA ASN A 176 53.08 1.15 0.08
C ASN A 176 53.59 -0.28 -0.17
N HIS A 177 54.34 -0.88 0.77
CA HIS A 177 54.74 -2.28 0.67
C HIS A 177 53.53 -3.21 0.72
N LEU A 178 52.55 -2.96 1.61
CA LEU A 178 51.30 -3.72 1.65
C LEU A 178 50.52 -3.59 0.34
N ASP A 179 50.34 -2.36 -0.16
CA ASP A 179 49.59 -2.12 -1.40
C ASP A 179 50.24 -2.87 -2.60
N ALA A 180 51.57 -2.93 -2.65
CA ALA A 180 52.30 -3.74 -3.63
C ALA A 180 52.12 -5.26 -3.41
N ALA A 181 52.19 -5.73 -2.16
CA ALA A 181 52.09 -7.15 -1.84
C ALA A 181 50.72 -7.75 -2.17
N TYR A 182 49.65 -6.97 -1.96
CA TYR A 182 48.27 -7.37 -2.26
C TYR A 182 47.85 -7.07 -3.72
N GLY A 183 48.79 -6.63 -4.57
CA GLY A 183 48.59 -6.53 -6.02
C GLY A 183 47.84 -5.29 -6.51
N LEU A 184 47.82 -4.20 -5.73
CA LEU A 184 47.17 -2.93 -6.14
C LEU A 184 48.05 -2.04 -7.02
N ASP A 185 49.34 -1.97 -6.70
CA ASP A 185 50.30 -1.10 -7.37
C ASP A 185 51.32 -1.90 -8.18
N ALA A 186 51.89 -1.26 -9.20
CA ALA A 186 53.06 -1.79 -9.89
C ALA A 186 54.20 -1.99 -8.87
N ILE A 187 54.90 -3.13 -8.99
CA ILE A 187 55.94 -3.56 -8.06
C ILE A 187 56.90 -2.40 -7.77
N THR A 188 56.85 -1.86 -6.55
CA THR A 188 57.84 -0.90 -6.09
C THR A 188 59.15 -1.66 -5.86
N GLN A 189 60.24 -1.24 -6.51
CA GLN A 189 61.55 -1.89 -6.37
C GLN A 189 61.94 -2.01 -4.88
N GLY A 190 62.28 -3.22 -4.46
CA GLY A 190 62.67 -3.51 -3.09
C GLY A 190 61.52 -3.76 -2.11
N SER A 191 60.25 -3.74 -2.54
CA SER A 191 59.11 -4.08 -1.65
C SER A 191 58.90 -5.59 -1.50
N LEU A 192 59.09 -6.36 -2.58
CA LEU A 192 58.68 -7.75 -2.66
C LEU A 192 59.88 -8.69 -2.82
N ASP A 193 59.75 -9.91 -2.32
CA ASP A 193 60.70 -10.98 -2.57
C ASP A 193 60.45 -11.61 -3.95
N THR A 194 61.39 -11.45 -4.87
CA THR A 194 61.28 -11.95 -6.25
C THR A 194 61.65 -13.44 -6.37
N THR A 195 62.03 -14.11 -5.28
CA THR A 195 62.40 -15.54 -5.33
C THR A 195 61.21 -16.48 -5.32
N HIS A 196 60.05 -16.02 -4.81
CA HIS A 196 58.81 -16.78 -4.69
C HIS A 196 57.63 -16.02 -5.30
N GLU A 197 57.82 -15.46 -6.50
CA GLU A 197 56.77 -14.69 -7.18
C GLU A 197 55.55 -15.56 -7.49
N LEU A 198 54.38 -15.09 -7.03
CA LEU A 198 53.08 -15.58 -7.46
C LEU A 198 52.70 -15.02 -8.82
N GLU A 199 52.07 -15.83 -9.65
CA GLU A 199 51.33 -15.33 -10.80
C GLU A 199 50.07 -14.57 -10.33
N GLN A 200 49.58 -13.64 -11.15
CA GLN A 200 48.46 -12.78 -10.76
C GLN A 200 47.17 -13.56 -10.45
N HIS A 201 46.98 -14.72 -11.07
CA HIS A 201 45.83 -15.60 -10.83
C HIS A 201 46.00 -16.49 -9.58
N GLU A 202 47.22 -16.64 -9.05
CA GLU A 202 47.48 -17.41 -7.83
C GLU A 202 47.23 -16.59 -6.55
N GLN A 203 47.20 -15.26 -6.67
CA GLN A 203 46.92 -14.35 -5.55
C GLN A 203 45.45 -14.35 -5.12
N PHE A 204 44.54 -14.73 -6.02
CA PHE A 204 43.10 -14.72 -5.77
C PHE A 204 42.55 -16.10 -6.08
N VAL A 205 42.25 -16.89 -5.05
CA VAL A 205 41.80 -18.27 -5.21
C VAL A 205 40.38 -18.40 -4.69
N SER A 206 39.45 -18.77 -5.56
CA SER A 206 38.11 -19.19 -5.13
C SER A 206 38.12 -20.68 -4.77
N LEU A 207 37.45 -21.03 -3.68
CA LEU A 207 37.17 -22.41 -3.28
C LEU A 207 35.80 -22.90 -3.79
N ASP A 208 35.06 -22.06 -4.49
CA ASP A 208 33.84 -22.41 -5.21
C ASP A 208 34.20 -22.74 -6.66
N ASP A 209 33.87 -23.95 -7.12
CA ASP A 209 34.23 -24.42 -8.47
C ASP A 209 33.49 -23.69 -9.60
N GLY A 210 32.40 -22.97 -9.29
CA GLY A 210 31.64 -22.18 -10.25
C GLY A 210 32.17 -20.77 -10.45
N PHE A 211 33.23 -20.37 -9.74
CA PHE A 211 33.76 -19.01 -9.77
C PHE A 211 35.28 -19.00 -9.80
N ASP A 212 35.86 -18.29 -10.78
CA ASP A 212 37.29 -18.02 -10.88
C ASP A 212 37.52 -16.50 -10.86
N PRO A 213 38.10 -15.94 -9.78
CA PRO A 213 38.22 -14.50 -9.60
C PRO A 213 39.26 -13.92 -10.54
N GLN A 214 38.96 -12.76 -11.11
CA GLN A 214 39.93 -11.97 -11.87
C GLN A 214 40.60 -10.93 -10.96
N PRO A 215 41.86 -10.55 -11.25
CA PRO A 215 42.57 -9.54 -10.48
C PRO A 215 41.75 -8.25 -10.35
N PRO A 216 41.60 -7.69 -9.13
CA PRO A 216 40.72 -6.56 -8.91
C PRO A 216 41.36 -5.26 -9.40
N VAL A 217 40.60 -4.49 -10.19
CA VAL A 217 40.94 -3.10 -10.56
C VAL A 217 40.41 -2.13 -9.50
N ALA A 218 41.28 -1.58 -8.65
CA ALA A 218 40.90 -0.63 -7.61
C ALA A 218 42.06 0.31 -7.22
N ALA A 219 41.73 1.46 -6.63
CA ALA A 219 42.70 2.45 -6.17
C ALA A 219 43.25 2.18 -4.75
N ASN A 220 42.64 1.26 -4.00
CA ASN A 220 43.03 0.90 -2.64
C ASN A 220 42.49 -0.50 -2.27
N LEU A 221 42.91 -1.04 -1.13
CA LEU A 221 42.55 -2.41 -0.72
C LEU A 221 41.05 -2.57 -0.50
N GLY A 222 40.38 -1.59 0.12
CA GLY A 222 38.93 -1.63 0.32
C GLY A 222 38.17 -1.71 -1.02
N GLY A 223 38.62 -0.97 -2.03
CA GLY A 223 38.10 -1.06 -3.38
C GLY A 223 38.37 -2.42 -4.03
N ALA A 224 39.54 -3.00 -3.84
CA ALA A 224 39.88 -4.31 -4.38
C ALA A 224 39.05 -5.43 -3.75
N MET A 225 38.90 -5.41 -2.42
CA MET A 225 38.02 -6.31 -1.69
C MET A 225 36.57 -6.20 -2.18
N ASN A 226 36.03 -4.99 -2.30
CA ASN A 226 34.68 -4.77 -2.85
C ASN A 226 34.54 -5.31 -4.28
N HIS A 227 35.58 -5.16 -5.11
CA HIS A 227 35.55 -5.65 -6.47
C HIS A 227 35.58 -7.18 -6.53
N LEU A 228 36.43 -7.86 -5.73
CA LEU A 228 36.44 -9.32 -5.62
C LEU A 228 35.07 -9.86 -5.17
N LEU A 229 34.49 -9.29 -4.12
CA LEU A 229 33.16 -9.66 -3.64
C LEU A 229 32.07 -9.37 -4.68
N SER A 230 32.22 -8.28 -5.44
CA SER A 230 31.30 -7.97 -6.54
C SER A 230 31.38 -9.00 -7.67
N GLN A 231 32.57 -9.50 -8.01
CA GLN A 231 32.75 -10.56 -9.01
C GLN A 231 32.09 -11.87 -8.55
N ALA A 232 32.29 -12.24 -7.28
CA ALA A 232 31.69 -13.44 -6.68
C ALA A 232 30.16 -13.37 -6.71
N LEU A 233 29.57 -12.24 -6.31
CA LEU A 233 28.14 -12.00 -6.37
C LEU A 233 27.60 -11.96 -7.81
N MET A 234 28.38 -11.49 -8.79
CA MET A 234 28.00 -11.55 -10.21
C MET A 234 27.97 -12.98 -10.75
N SER A 235 28.89 -13.83 -10.31
CA SER A 235 28.90 -15.25 -10.65
C SER A 235 27.70 -15.98 -10.03
N GLU A 236 27.45 -15.73 -8.74
CA GLU A 236 26.33 -16.35 -8.01
C GLU A 236 24.96 -15.86 -8.48
N PHE A 237 24.81 -14.55 -8.72
CA PHE A 237 23.55 -13.91 -9.07
C PHE A 237 23.61 -13.21 -10.44
N PRO A 238 23.72 -13.97 -11.54
CA PRO A 238 23.89 -13.42 -12.88
C PRO A 238 22.64 -12.69 -13.41
N GLY A 239 21.48 -12.88 -12.77
CA GLY A 239 20.22 -12.17 -13.04
C GLY A 239 19.96 -10.97 -12.14
N ALA A 240 20.90 -10.61 -11.25
CA ALA A 240 20.69 -9.53 -10.29
C ALA A 240 20.46 -8.18 -11.00
N PRO A 241 19.37 -7.45 -10.69
CA PRO A 241 19.04 -6.21 -11.35
C PRO A 241 19.97 -5.06 -10.91
N ASN A 242 20.25 -4.15 -11.84
CA ASN A 242 20.97 -2.92 -11.54
C ASN A 242 19.97 -1.87 -11.06
N PHE A 243 19.76 -1.78 -9.74
CA PHE A 243 18.93 -0.72 -9.18
C PHE A 243 19.64 0.63 -9.29
N GLU A 244 18.90 1.68 -9.60
CA GLU A 244 19.41 3.07 -9.61
C GLU A 244 19.09 3.83 -8.31
N ALA A 245 18.32 3.20 -7.42
CA ALA A 245 18.00 3.71 -6.10
C ALA A 245 18.18 2.61 -5.05
N GLU A 246 18.51 3.00 -3.82
CA GLU A 246 18.74 2.07 -2.74
C GLU A 246 17.48 1.26 -2.36
N VAL A 247 17.64 -0.06 -2.26
CA VAL A 247 16.56 -1.00 -1.94
C VAL A 247 16.35 -1.09 -0.42
N LYS A 248 15.88 0.00 0.16
CA LYS A 248 15.48 0.10 1.57
C LYS A 248 13.97 -0.06 1.75
N ILE A 249 13.56 -0.54 2.92
CA ILE A 249 12.13 -0.79 3.23
C ILE A 249 11.23 0.44 3.01
N GLY A 250 11.71 1.64 3.37
CA GLY A 250 10.95 2.88 3.18
C GLY A 250 10.71 3.22 1.70
N ASN A 251 11.68 2.92 0.84
CA ASN A 251 11.57 3.10 -0.59
C ASN A 251 10.62 2.06 -1.20
N LEU A 252 10.77 0.80 -0.80
CA LEU A 252 9.89 -0.30 -1.26
C LEU A 252 8.43 -0.06 -0.90
N ARG A 253 8.11 0.51 0.27
CA ARG A 253 6.73 0.87 0.65
C ARG A 253 6.11 1.90 -0.29
N LYS A 254 6.87 2.93 -0.71
CA LYS A 254 6.39 3.93 -1.67
C LYS A 254 6.09 3.30 -3.02
N VAL A 255 6.96 2.40 -3.48
CA VAL A 255 6.77 1.67 -4.74
C VAL A 255 5.58 0.71 -4.64
N GLN A 256 5.42 0.00 -3.51
CA GLN A 256 4.29 -0.88 -3.25
C GLN A 256 2.95 -0.16 -3.35
N ALA A 257 2.85 1.05 -2.80
CA ALA A 257 1.61 1.84 -2.87
C ALA A 257 1.19 2.12 -4.33
N VAL A 258 2.16 2.51 -5.17
CA VAL A 258 1.93 2.74 -6.61
C VAL A 258 1.57 1.44 -7.33
N LEU A 259 2.23 0.33 -7.02
CA LEU A 259 1.94 -0.98 -7.61
C LEU A 259 0.54 -1.48 -7.23
N SER A 260 0.12 -1.27 -5.98
CA SER A 260 -1.22 -1.65 -5.51
C SER A 260 -2.31 -0.80 -6.18
N GLU A 261 -2.10 0.52 -6.29
CA GLU A 261 -3.02 1.39 -7.01
C GLU A 261 -3.10 1.03 -8.50
N ALA A 262 -1.96 0.76 -9.15
CA ALA A 262 -1.91 0.30 -10.53
C ALA A 262 -2.61 -1.07 -10.70
N ALA A 263 -2.38 -2.00 -9.79
CA ALA A 263 -3.05 -3.31 -9.76
C ALA A 263 -4.55 -3.17 -9.51
N GLN A 264 -5.01 -2.04 -8.97
CA GLN A 264 -6.42 -1.68 -8.78
C GLN A 264 -7.03 -0.89 -9.94
N SER A 265 -6.24 -0.35 -10.88
CA SER A 265 -6.72 0.28 -12.12
C SER A 265 -7.26 -0.72 -13.17
N GLN A 266 -8.03 -0.23 -14.15
CA GLN A 266 -8.61 -1.04 -15.24
C GLN A 266 -7.57 -1.41 -16.29
N ASP A 267 -6.70 -0.46 -16.65
CA ASP A 267 -5.64 -0.60 -17.66
C ASP A 267 -4.26 -0.84 -17.04
N GLY A 268 -4.19 -1.01 -15.71
CA GLY A 268 -2.94 -1.17 -14.99
C GLY A 268 -2.10 0.12 -14.91
N ARG A 269 -2.69 1.27 -15.26
CA ARG A 269 -2.00 2.55 -15.31
C ARG A 269 -2.40 3.45 -14.14
N VAL A 270 -1.42 4.13 -13.56
CA VAL A 270 -1.63 5.06 -12.45
C VAL A 270 -0.77 6.31 -12.62
N ALA A 271 -1.32 7.48 -12.31
CA ALA A 271 -0.55 8.72 -12.29
C ALA A 271 0.34 8.75 -11.03
N VAL A 272 1.63 9.04 -11.20
CA VAL A 272 2.59 9.04 -10.09
C VAL A 272 2.97 10.46 -9.73
N GLU A 273 2.99 10.76 -8.43
CA GLU A 273 3.41 12.06 -7.90
C GLU A 273 4.86 12.37 -8.34
N LYS A 274 5.11 13.63 -8.73
CA LYS A 274 6.41 14.09 -9.27
C LYS A 274 7.60 13.71 -8.38
N THR A 275 7.43 13.77 -7.06
CA THR A 275 8.49 13.55 -6.07
C THR A 275 8.99 12.10 -6.00
N ILE A 276 8.15 11.11 -6.35
CA ILE A 276 8.48 9.69 -6.26
C ILE A 276 8.67 9.00 -7.61
N ARG A 277 8.48 9.71 -8.74
CA ARG A 277 8.61 9.13 -10.10
C ARG A 277 9.96 8.45 -10.33
N SER A 278 11.04 9.14 -10.00
CA SER A 278 12.39 8.59 -10.14
C SER A 278 12.54 7.32 -9.31
N LEU A 279 12.06 7.33 -8.07
CA LEU A 279 12.15 6.19 -7.17
C LEU A 279 11.38 4.97 -7.69
N VAL A 280 10.16 5.17 -8.18
CA VAL A 280 9.35 4.10 -8.79
C VAL A 280 10.07 3.52 -10.00
N ARG A 281 10.55 4.36 -10.91
CA ARG A 281 11.32 3.91 -12.08
C ARG A 281 12.56 3.10 -11.67
N HIS A 282 13.33 3.62 -10.72
CA HIS A 282 14.62 3.08 -10.29
C HIS A 282 14.54 1.75 -9.53
N ILE A 283 13.35 1.34 -9.10
CA ILE A 283 13.10 0.08 -8.40
C ILE A 283 12.18 -0.85 -9.17
N ALA A 284 11.02 -0.36 -9.64
CA ALA A 284 10.02 -1.19 -10.29
C ALA A 284 10.45 -1.68 -11.67
N ASN A 285 11.14 -0.83 -12.47
CA ASN A 285 11.61 -1.24 -13.80
C ASN A 285 12.68 -2.33 -13.70
N PRO A 286 13.76 -2.19 -12.89
CA PRO A 286 14.76 -3.26 -12.75
C PRO A 286 14.18 -4.55 -12.15
N LEU A 287 13.15 -4.46 -11.30
CA LEU A 287 12.41 -5.62 -10.81
C LEU A 287 11.42 -6.20 -11.81
N MET A 288 11.26 -5.63 -13.00
CA MET A 288 10.31 -6.10 -14.02
C MET A 288 8.85 -6.12 -13.51
N LEU A 289 8.51 -5.24 -12.57
CA LEU A 289 7.17 -5.10 -12.00
C LEU A 289 6.28 -4.19 -12.86
N GLY A 290 6.87 -3.40 -13.74
CA GLY A 290 6.21 -2.54 -14.69
C GLY A 290 7.17 -1.52 -15.28
N GLU A 291 6.61 -0.58 -16.01
CA GLU A 291 7.38 0.42 -16.73
C GLU A 291 6.95 1.84 -16.37
N MET A 292 7.95 2.67 -16.17
CA MET A 292 7.82 4.12 -16.13
C MET A 292 8.95 4.75 -16.93
N GLY A 293 8.60 5.46 -18.01
CA GLY A 293 9.55 6.22 -18.82
C GLY A 293 10.13 7.43 -18.09
N HIS A 294 11.24 7.98 -18.59
CA HIS A 294 11.95 9.07 -17.91
C HIS A 294 11.11 10.32 -17.68
N ASP A 295 10.31 10.71 -18.69
CA ASP A 295 9.42 11.88 -18.64
C ASP A 295 7.95 11.48 -18.47
N ALA A 296 7.68 10.21 -18.17
CA ALA A 296 6.32 9.72 -18.01
C ALA A 296 5.71 10.24 -16.70
N THR A 297 4.44 10.61 -16.76
CA THR A 297 3.64 10.98 -15.58
C THR A 297 2.91 9.79 -14.96
N HIS A 298 2.88 8.65 -15.66
CA HIS A 298 2.17 7.45 -15.26
C HIS A 298 3.11 6.26 -15.19
N PHE A 299 2.84 5.37 -14.24
CA PHE A 299 3.41 4.03 -14.17
C PHE A 299 2.43 3.04 -14.81
N VAL A 300 2.95 2.05 -15.53
CA VAL A 300 2.18 0.96 -16.14
C VAL A 300 2.62 -0.36 -15.53
N LEU A 301 1.68 -1.08 -14.91
CA LEU A 301 1.95 -2.35 -14.27
C LEU A 301 2.29 -3.45 -15.30
N GLY A 302 3.39 -4.15 -15.07
CA GLY A 302 3.89 -5.21 -15.95
C GLY A 302 3.26 -6.57 -15.67
N HIS A 303 3.44 -7.51 -16.61
CA HIS A 303 2.90 -8.88 -16.50
C HIS A 303 3.98 -9.97 -16.41
N HIS A 304 5.26 -9.61 -16.34
CA HIS A 304 6.37 -10.57 -16.29
C HIS A 304 6.14 -11.60 -15.19
N TRP A 305 6.13 -11.18 -13.93
CA TRP A 305 6.05 -12.09 -12.79
C TRP A 305 4.77 -12.92 -12.75
N ARG A 306 3.64 -12.32 -13.14
CA ARG A 306 2.38 -13.05 -13.33
C ARG A 306 2.53 -14.20 -14.32
N ASN A 307 3.08 -13.92 -15.50
CA ASN A 307 3.25 -14.92 -16.55
C ASN A 307 4.26 -16.00 -16.13
N HIS A 308 5.38 -15.59 -15.54
CA HIS A 308 6.44 -16.49 -15.07
C HIS A 308 5.96 -17.44 -13.98
N PHE A 309 5.34 -16.91 -12.92
CA PHE A 309 4.85 -17.75 -11.82
C PHE A 309 3.68 -18.63 -12.25
N ASN A 310 2.76 -18.17 -13.09
CA ASN A 310 1.69 -19.02 -13.61
C ASN A 310 2.23 -20.19 -14.44
N LYS A 311 3.25 -19.93 -15.28
CA LYS A 311 3.94 -20.98 -16.04
C LYS A 311 4.59 -22.01 -15.11
N LYS A 312 5.36 -21.55 -14.11
CA LYS A 312 6.02 -22.43 -13.13
C LYS A 312 5.04 -23.22 -12.27
N ALA A 313 3.92 -22.61 -11.87
CA ALA A 313 2.87 -23.28 -11.12
C ALA A 313 2.20 -24.40 -11.94
N ALA A 314 1.96 -24.16 -13.24
CA ALA A 314 1.44 -25.18 -14.14
C ALA A 314 2.41 -26.36 -14.32
N GLU A 315 3.71 -26.10 -14.38
CA GLU A 315 4.76 -27.14 -14.44
C GLU A 315 4.84 -27.96 -13.14
N ALA A 316 4.73 -27.33 -11.98
CA ALA A 316 4.92 -27.97 -10.67
C ALA A 316 3.73 -28.80 -10.18
N SER A 317 2.51 -28.58 -10.71
CA SER A 317 1.27 -29.27 -10.30
C SER A 317 1.03 -29.30 -8.77
N SER A 318 1.47 -28.26 -8.05
CA SER A 318 1.36 -28.14 -6.60
C SER A 318 0.67 -26.83 -6.17
N THR A 319 0.25 -26.75 -4.91
CA THR A 319 -0.13 -25.48 -4.28
C THR A 319 1.06 -24.51 -4.31
N ILE A 320 0.80 -23.22 -4.54
CA ILE A 320 1.83 -22.19 -4.66
C ILE A 320 2.17 -21.65 -3.26
N SER A 321 3.37 -21.95 -2.76
CA SER A 321 3.88 -21.35 -1.52
C SER A 321 4.81 -20.16 -1.76
N VAL A 322 4.95 -19.28 -0.77
CA VAL A 322 5.93 -18.18 -0.80
C VAL A 322 7.34 -18.72 -1.00
N GLY A 323 7.70 -19.82 -0.33
CA GLY A 323 9.00 -20.46 -0.49
C GLY A 323 9.26 -20.93 -1.92
N GLN A 324 8.25 -21.45 -2.62
CA GLN A 324 8.37 -21.81 -4.04
C GLN A 324 8.51 -20.58 -4.93
N LEU A 325 7.73 -19.53 -4.70
CA LEU A 325 7.83 -18.29 -5.47
C LEU A 325 9.23 -17.69 -5.37
N ARG A 326 9.84 -17.67 -4.17
CA ARG A 326 11.24 -17.23 -3.99
C ARG A 326 12.21 -18.06 -4.80
N LYS A 327 12.08 -19.39 -4.79
CA LYS A 327 12.91 -20.27 -5.64
C LYS A 327 12.72 -19.98 -7.14
N TRP A 328 11.52 -19.61 -7.58
CA TRP A 328 11.25 -19.28 -8.98
C TRP A 328 11.70 -17.87 -9.37
N ILE A 329 11.85 -16.93 -8.43
CA ILE A 329 12.48 -15.63 -8.67
C ILE A 329 13.91 -15.82 -9.19
N ASP A 330 14.63 -16.79 -8.63
CA ASP A 330 16.00 -17.11 -9.04
C ASP A 330 16.10 -18.01 -10.29
N GLN A 331 15.02 -18.17 -11.05
CA GLN A 331 14.99 -18.93 -12.29
C GLN A 331 14.55 -18.06 -13.49
N PRO A 332 15.20 -18.18 -14.67
CA PRO A 332 16.26 -19.13 -15.02
C PRO A 332 17.66 -18.71 -14.54
N ARG A 333 17.84 -17.45 -14.16
CA ARG A 333 19.12 -16.92 -13.67
C ARG A 333 18.89 -16.36 -12.27
N ALA A 334 19.72 -16.75 -11.31
CA ALA A 334 19.57 -16.31 -9.94
C ALA A 334 19.70 -14.78 -9.84
N MET A 335 18.77 -14.15 -9.13
CA MET A 335 18.70 -12.69 -8.97
C MET A 335 19.26 -12.25 -7.62
N GLY A 336 19.26 -13.11 -6.60
CA GLY A 336 19.83 -12.79 -5.28
C GLY A 336 19.14 -11.61 -4.60
N LEU A 337 17.85 -11.40 -4.86
CA LEU A 337 17.13 -10.24 -4.35
C LEU A 337 17.08 -10.25 -2.81
N PRO A 338 17.23 -9.09 -2.13
CA PRO A 338 16.90 -8.97 -0.72
C PRO A 338 15.47 -9.44 -0.43
N LYS A 339 15.24 -9.96 0.77
CA LYS A 339 13.96 -10.57 1.17
C LYS A 339 12.78 -9.63 0.97
N GLU A 340 12.95 -8.35 1.28
CA GLU A 340 11.91 -7.32 1.15
C GLU A 340 11.58 -7.05 -0.34
N ALA A 341 12.57 -7.10 -1.23
CA ALA A 341 12.35 -6.96 -2.67
C ALA A 341 11.65 -8.20 -3.26
N GLN A 342 12.01 -9.41 -2.81
CA GLN A 342 11.25 -10.63 -3.14
C GLN A 342 9.79 -10.52 -2.67
N ASN A 343 9.57 -10.00 -1.45
CA ASN A 343 8.23 -9.80 -0.92
C ASN A 343 7.43 -8.80 -1.76
N LEU A 344 8.05 -7.72 -2.24
CA LEU A 344 7.39 -6.78 -3.16
C LEU A 344 6.89 -7.49 -4.43
N VAL A 345 7.73 -8.31 -5.04
CA VAL A 345 7.38 -9.11 -6.22
C VAL A 345 6.20 -10.04 -5.93
N ILE A 346 6.26 -10.77 -4.82
CA ILE A 346 5.24 -11.77 -4.45
C ILE A 346 3.91 -11.12 -4.10
N LEU A 347 3.92 -10.01 -3.35
CA LEU A 347 2.71 -9.26 -3.00
C LEU A 347 2.05 -8.68 -4.26
N THR A 348 2.84 -8.14 -5.17
CA THR A 348 2.33 -7.64 -6.47
C THR A 348 1.68 -8.76 -7.28
N TYR A 349 2.31 -9.93 -7.35
CA TYR A 349 1.74 -11.11 -8.02
C TYR A 349 0.41 -11.56 -7.38
N ALA A 350 0.35 -11.63 -6.05
CA ALA A 350 -0.85 -12.02 -5.33
C ALA A 350 -2.02 -11.05 -5.63
N GLU A 351 -1.73 -9.75 -5.63
CA GLU A 351 -2.73 -8.71 -5.96
C GLU A 351 -3.19 -8.81 -7.42
N GLN A 352 -2.28 -9.00 -8.38
CA GLN A 352 -2.60 -9.17 -9.81
C GLN A 352 -3.44 -10.41 -10.11
N THR A 353 -3.37 -11.44 -9.26
CA THR A 353 -4.05 -12.73 -9.47
C THR A 353 -5.18 -12.99 -8.48
N ASN A 354 -5.57 -11.97 -7.69
CA ASN A 354 -6.61 -12.09 -6.66
C ASN A 354 -6.38 -13.27 -5.68
N ARG A 355 -5.11 -13.49 -5.32
CA ARG A 355 -4.72 -14.50 -4.35
C ARG A 355 -4.55 -13.88 -2.98
N THR A 356 -4.96 -14.61 -1.95
CA THR A 356 -4.71 -14.27 -0.55
C THR A 356 -3.78 -15.27 0.10
N PHE A 357 -3.11 -14.84 1.15
CA PHE A 357 -2.17 -15.66 1.90
C PHE A 357 -2.90 -16.39 3.02
N VAL A 358 -2.65 -17.70 3.11
CA VAL A 358 -3.18 -18.55 4.17
C VAL A 358 -2.06 -19.33 4.85
N TYR A 359 -2.27 -19.63 6.12
CA TYR A 359 -1.44 -20.53 6.93
C TYR A 359 -2.34 -21.48 7.70
N HIS A 360 -2.12 -22.79 7.57
CA HIS A 360 -3.02 -23.83 8.13
C HIS A 360 -4.52 -23.57 7.85
N ASN A 361 -4.85 -23.17 6.61
CA ASN A 361 -6.21 -22.80 6.16
C ASN A 361 -6.83 -21.56 6.81
N ALA A 362 -6.08 -20.79 7.59
CA ALA A 362 -6.52 -19.49 8.11
C ALA A 362 -5.89 -18.34 7.28
N PRO A 363 -6.65 -17.29 6.93
CA PRO A 363 -6.10 -16.08 6.32
C PRO A 363 -5.05 -15.42 7.23
N VAL A 364 -3.99 -14.87 6.63
CA VAL A 364 -2.92 -14.18 7.36
C VAL A 364 -2.66 -12.81 6.74
N GLU A 365 -2.45 -11.80 7.58
CA GLU A 365 -1.98 -10.49 7.15
C GLU A 365 -0.48 -10.53 6.85
N VAL A 366 -0.13 -10.01 5.67
CA VAL A 366 1.25 -10.02 5.16
C VAL A 366 1.72 -8.61 4.87
N SER A 367 3.03 -8.40 4.90
CA SER A 367 3.66 -7.13 4.57
C SER A 367 5.04 -7.34 3.95
N LEU A 368 5.68 -6.26 3.50
CA LEU A 368 7.04 -6.31 2.97
C LEU A 368 8.07 -6.87 3.96
N THR A 369 7.83 -6.75 5.27
CA THR A 369 8.72 -7.29 6.32
C THR A 369 8.22 -8.60 6.91
N ASN A 370 6.94 -8.96 6.69
CA ASN A 370 6.35 -10.18 7.22
C ASN A 370 5.73 -11.03 6.10
N LEU A 371 6.52 -11.96 5.58
CA LEU A 371 6.09 -12.95 4.59
C LEU A 371 6.90 -14.24 4.77
N SER A 372 6.34 -15.21 5.49
CA SER A 372 6.98 -16.51 5.73
C SER A 372 6.92 -17.40 4.49
N ASN A 373 7.92 -18.27 4.35
CA ASN A 373 7.99 -19.25 3.26
C ASN A 373 6.84 -20.28 3.31
N ASP A 374 6.28 -20.51 4.50
CA ASP A 374 5.24 -21.52 4.74
C ASP A 374 3.83 -21.04 4.36
N TYR A 375 3.69 -19.75 4.04
CA TYR A 375 2.41 -19.21 3.60
C TYR A 375 2.09 -19.68 2.18
N VAL A 376 0.83 -20.04 1.96
CA VAL A 376 0.32 -20.53 0.68
C VAL A 376 -0.58 -19.48 0.07
N LEU A 377 -0.46 -19.27 -1.24
CA LEU A 377 -1.32 -18.38 -2.00
C LEU A 377 -2.54 -19.15 -2.52
N GLN A 378 -3.71 -18.79 -2.04
CA GLN A 378 -4.98 -19.34 -2.51
C GLN A 378 -5.75 -18.30 -3.31
N GLU A 379 -6.24 -18.72 -4.46
CA GLU A 379 -7.11 -17.89 -5.30
C GLU A 379 -8.46 -17.73 -4.61
N GLN A 380 -8.88 -16.48 -4.41
CA GLN A 380 -10.23 -16.23 -3.93
C GLN A 380 -11.22 -16.50 -5.05
N LYS A 381 -12.27 -17.26 -4.76
CA LYS A 381 -13.43 -17.36 -5.65
C LYS A 381 -14.13 -16.00 -5.68
N LEU A 382 -13.78 -15.19 -6.67
CA LEU A 382 -14.48 -13.97 -6.95
C LEU A 382 -15.88 -14.30 -7.50
N PRO A 383 -16.86 -13.39 -7.33
CA PRO A 383 -18.14 -13.49 -8.00
C PRO A 383 -17.97 -13.62 -9.52
N ASP A 384 -18.99 -14.13 -10.20
CA ASP A 384 -19.02 -14.07 -11.67
C ASP A 384 -19.06 -12.60 -12.14
N GLU A 385 -18.51 -12.30 -13.32
CA GLU A 385 -18.46 -10.93 -13.88
C GLU A 385 -19.85 -10.33 -14.05
N ALA A 386 -20.81 -11.13 -14.56
CA ALA A 386 -22.19 -10.73 -14.70
C ALA A 386 -22.82 -10.42 -13.33
N HIS A 387 -22.58 -11.27 -12.33
CA HIS A 387 -23.05 -11.04 -10.96
C HIS A 387 -22.44 -9.79 -10.33
N TRP A 388 -21.15 -9.54 -10.55
CA TRP A 388 -20.45 -8.37 -10.01
C TRP A 388 -21.01 -7.07 -10.59
N SER A 389 -21.19 -6.99 -11.92
CA SER A 389 -21.78 -5.81 -12.56
C SER A 389 -23.18 -5.51 -12.04
N ILE A 390 -24.02 -6.53 -11.86
CA ILE A 390 -25.37 -6.37 -11.30
C ILE A 390 -25.31 -5.91 -9.84
N ALA A 391 -24.42 -6.50 -9.04
CA ALA A 391 -24.26 -6.14 -7.64
C ALA A 391 -23.79 -4.69 -7.46
N VAL A 392 -22.85 -4.21 -8.28
CA VAL A 392 -22.38 -2.81 -8.23
C VAL A 392 -23.51 -1.84 -8.60
N SER A 393 -24.28 -2.13 -9.66
CA SER A 393 -25.45 -1.33 -10.02
C SER A 393 -26.47 -1.26 -8.87
N ARG A 394 -26.84 -2.42 -8.31
CA ARG A 394 -27.82 -2.52 -7.23
C ARG A 394 -27.34 -1.89 -5.93
N ALA A 395 -26.04 -1.99 -5.62
CA ALA A 395 -25.47 -1.33 -4.45
C ALA A 395 -25.63 0.19 -4.55
N ALA A 396 -25.37 0.76 -5.73
CA ALA A 396 -25.57 2.18 -5.97
C ALA A 396 -27.05 2.59 -5.93
N GLN A 397 -27.94 1.85 -6.62
CA GLN A 397 -29.36 2.21 -6.74
C GLN A 397 -30.19 1.94 -5.47
N ILE A 398 -29.95 0.83 -4.78
CA ILE A 398 -30.75 0.39 -3.63
C ILE A 398 -30.15 0.86 -2.31
N PHE A 399 -28.82 0.81 -2.16
CA PHE A 399 -28.14 1.12 -0.89
C PHE A 399 -27.46 2.50 -0.89
N GLY A 400 -27.30 3.14 -2.05
CA GLY A 400 -26.56 4.39 -2.18
C GLY A 400 -25.04 4.20 -2.04
N GLU A 401 -24.55 2.97 -2.19
CA GLU A 401 -23.14 2.62 -2.01
C GLU A 401 -22.45 2.51 -3.37
N ALA A 402 -21.60 3.48 -3.68
CA ALA A 402 -20.80 3.48 -4.92
C ALA A 402 -19.47 2.74 -4.70
N VAL A 403 -19.22 1.70 -5.50
CA VAL A 403 -17.96 0.94 -5.49
C VAL A 403 -17.42 0.85 -6.92
N SER A 404 -16.09 0.73 -7.05
CA SER A 404 -15.42 0.54 -8.34
C SER A 404 -16.03 -0.66 -9.10
N PRO A 405 -16.28 -0.53 -10.42
CA PRO A 405 -16.80 -1.63 -11.24
C PRO A 405 -15.77 -2.75 -11.44
N LEU A 406 -14.51 -2.55 -11.04
CA LEU A 406 -13.46 -3.55 -11.19
C LEU A 406 -13.63 -4.70 -10.21
N LYS A 407 -13.67 -5.92 -10.73
CA LYS A 407 -13.82 -7.14 -9.94
C LYS A 407 -12.50 -7.61 -9.34
N LYS A 408 -12.26 -7.23 -8.09
CA LYS A 408 -11.05 -7.58 -7.32
C LYS A 408 -11.44 -8.03 -5.91
N ALA A 409 -10.57 -8.79 -5.27
CA ALA A 409 -10.80 -9.27 -3.89
C ALA A 409 -11.11 -8.13 -2.91
N THR A 410 -10.36 -7.03 -3.03
CA THR A 410 -10.50 -5.83 -2.20
C THR A 410 -11.82 -5.09 -2.44
N THR A 411 -12.21 -4.90 -3.70
CA THR A 411 -13.47 -4.22 -4.04
C THR A 411 -14.68 -5.06 -3.61
N VAL A 412 -14.63 -6.38 -3.78
CA VAL A 412 -15.64 -7.33 -3.28
C VAL A 412 -15.74 -7.26 -1.75
N ALA A 413 -14.62 -7.30 -1.03
CA ALA A 413 -14.60 -7.23 0.43
C ALA A 413 -15.16 -5.90 0.97
N ASN A 414 -14.76 -4.77 0.36
CA ASN A 414 -15.25 -3.44 0.74
C ASN A 414 -16.76 -3.31 0.51
N LEU A 415 -17.26 -3.77 -0.63
CA LEU A 415 -18.70 -3.77 -0.92
C LEU A 415 -19.46 -4.64 0.08
N SER A 416 -18.99 -5.86 0.34
CA SER A 416 -19.59 -6.76 1.32
C SER A 416 -19.66 -6.14 2.72
N ALA A 417 -18.61 -5.47 3.17
CA ALA A 417 -18.55 -4.79 4.46
C ALA A 417 -19.53 -3.61 4.53
N ALA A 418 -19.55 -2.76 3.50
CA ALA A 418 -20.46 -1.62 3.41
C ALA A 418 -21.94 -2.07 3.43
N LEU A 419 -22.30 -3.08 2.63
CA LEU A 419 -23.65 -3.62 2.57
C LEU A 419 -24.09 -4.29 3.88
N LYS A 420 -23.19 -5.00 4.56
CA LYS A 420 -23.48 -5.59 5.89
C LYS A 420 -23.77 -4.52 6.92
N LYS A 421 -22.92 -3.49 6.97
CA LYS A 421 -23.09 -2.34 7.87
C LYS A 421 -24.44 -1.67 7.59
N LYS A 422 -24.70 -1.30 6.32
CA LYS A 422 -25.94 -0.61 5.94
C LYS A 422 -27.18 -1.46 6.24
N SER A 423 -27.14 -2.75 5.90
CA SER A 423 -28.22 -3.69 6.21
C SER A 423 -28.51 -3.75 7.71
N SER A 424 -27.48 -3.77 8.57
CA SER A 424 -27.67 -3.79 10.02
C SER A 424 -28.35 -2.53 10.58
N GLU A 425 -28.08 -1.37 9.98
CA GLU A 425 -28.64 -0.08 10.40
C GLU A 425 -30.14 0.03 10.06
N VAL A 426 -30.55 -0.46 8.88
CA VAL A 426 -31.93 -0.28 8.36
C VAL A 426 -32.87 -1.47 8.59
N ARG A 427 -32.35 -2.61 9.08
CA ARG A 427 -33.08 -3.88 9.27
C ARG A 427 -34.39 -3.73 10.04
N SER A 428 -34.33 -3.15 11.23
CA SER A 428 -35.50 -2.99 12.10
C SER A 428 -36.58 -2.12 11.46
N SER A 429 -36.18 -0.98 10.88
CA SER A 429 -37.09 -0.04 10.24
C SER A 429 -37.80 -0.65 9.02
N CYS A 430 -37.08 -1.41 8.18
CA CYS A 430 -37.67 -2.06 7.01
C CYS A 430 -38.66 -3.16 7.41
N GLY A 431 -38.30 -4.01 8.38
CA GLY A 431 -39.19 -5.07 8.88
C GLY A 431 -40.47 -4.50 9.52
N SER A 432 -40.34 -3.52 10.41
CA SER A 432 -41.49 -2.88 11.05
C SER A 432 -42.38 -2.13 10.06
N LEU A 433 -41.79 -1.46 9.05
CA LEU A 433 -42.59 -0.80 8.00
C LEU A 433 -43.45 -1.81 7.23
N GLN A 434 -42.87 -2.95 6.84
CA GLN A 434 -43.61 -4.02 6.16
C GLN A 434 -44.78 -4.52 7.01
N GLU A 435 -44.54 -4.81 8.29
CA GLU A 435 -45.57 -5.29 9.22
C GLU A 435 -46.70 -4.27 9.39
N LYS A 436 -46.36 -2.99 9.60
CA LYS A 436 -47.35 -1.92 9.78
C LYS A 436 -48.16 -1.66 8.51
N LEU A 437 -47.53 -1.66 7.33
CA LEU A 437 -48.26 -1.52 6.06
C LEU A 437 -49.25 -2.67 5.87
N LYS A 438 -48.84 -3.91 6.17
CA LYS A 438 -49.71 -5.09 6.08
C LYS A 438 -50.89 -5.00 7.04
N ASP A 439 -50.67 -4.57 8.29
CA ASP A 439 -51.74 -4.34 9.29
C ASP A 439 -52.73 -3.25 8.83
N ARG A 440 -52.24 -2.16 8.23
CA ARG A 440 -53.11 -1.06 7.79
C ARG A 440 -53.92 -1.39 6.54
N LEU A 441 -53.32 -2.08 5.58
CA LEU A 441 -54.03 -2.55 4.38
C LEU A 441 -55.15 -3.52 4.75
N SER A 442 -54.89 -4.47 5.65
CA SER A 442 -55.91 -5.44 6.09
C SER A 442 -57.08 -4.77 6.82
N LYS A 443 -56.81 -3.81 7.71
CA LYS A 443 -57.84 -3.03 8.41
C LYS A 443 -58.71 -2.17 7.50
N LEU A 444 -58.17 -1.74 6.36
CA LEU A 444 -58.92 -0.98 5.35
C LEU A 444 -59.67 -1.87 4.35
N GLY A 445 -59.58 -3.20 4.47
CA GLY A 445 -60.20 -4.14 3.55
C GLY A 445 -59.55 -4.16 2.16
N VAL A 446 -58.31 -3.68 2.06
CA VAL A 446 -57.53 -3.71 0.82
C VAL A 446 -56.78 -5.04 0.74
N ASP A 447 -56.90 -5.73 -0.39
CA ASP A 447 -56.11 -6.92 -0.66
C ASP A 447 -54.60 -6.57 -0.70
N PRO A 448 -53.78 -7.15 0.20
CA PRO A 448 -52.33 -6.95 0.20
C PRO A 448 -51.64 -7.28 -1.13
N ALA A 449 -52.21 -8.19 -1.93
CA ALA A 449 -51.64 -8.59 -3.22
C ALA A 449 -51.66 -7.45 -4.26
N ASN A 450 -52.55 -6.47 -4.09
CA ASN A 450 -52.73 -5.34 -5.01
C ASN A 450 -52.01 -4.07 -4.55
N SER A 451 -51.06 -4.16 -3.61
CA SER A 451 -50.29 -3.01 -3.11
C SER A 451 -48.84 -3.08 -3.60
N PRO A 452 -48.47 -2.32 -4.66
CA PRO A 452 -47.08 -2.11 -5.06
C PRO A 452 -46.18 -1.68 -3.88
N ARG A 453 -46.65 -0.78 -3.01
CA ARG A 453 -45.92 -0.33 -1.83
C ARG A 453 -45.58 -1.46 -0.86
N LEU A 454 -46.55 -2.35 -0.57
CA LEU A 454 -46.29 -3.50 0.28
C LEU A 454 -45.36 -4.51 -0.39
N THR A 455 -45.50 -4.72 -1.70
CA THR A 455 -44.59 -5.57 -2.49
C THR A 455 -43.16 -5.04 -2.43
N THR A 456 -42.96 -3.73 -2.65
CA THR A 456 -41.65 -3.06 -2.54
C THR A 456 -41.08 -3.16 -1.12
N ALA A 457 -41.89 -2.88 -0.09
CA ALA A 457 -41.46 -2.94 1.31
C ALA A 457 -41.08 -4.38 1.72
N SER A 458 -41.85 -5.38 1.30
CA SER A 458 -41.59 -6.80 1.56
C SER A 458 -40.31 -7.29 0.87
N ALA A 459 -40.11 -6.92 -0.41
CA ALA A 459 -38.88 -7.26 -1.13
C ALA A 459 -37.65 -6.59 -0.51
N THR A 460 -37.78 -5.32 -0.11
CA THR A 460 -36.68 -4.55 0.53
C THR A 460 -36.33 -5.13 1.89
N ALA A 461 -37.32 -5.41 2.76
CA ALA A 461 -37.09 -6.04 4.06
C ALA A 461 -36.46 -7.43 3.91
N SER A 462 -36.93 -8.24 2.96
CA SER A 462 -36.37 -9.56 2.67
C SER A 462 -34.92 -9.50 2.17
N LEU A 463 -34.60 -8.50 1.33
CA LEU A 463 -33.23 -8.28 0.86
C LEU A 463 -32.29 -7.90 2.00
N VAL A 464 -32.67 -6.92 2.80
CA VAL A 464 -31.89 -6.45 3.96
C VAL A 464 -31.63 -7.59 4.95
N GLU A 465 -32.67 -8.38 5.25
CA GLU A 465 -32.55 -9.53 6.13
C GLU A 465 -31.58 -10.58 5.58
N LYS A 466 -31.70 -10.92 4.29
CA LYS A 466 -30.80 -11.87 3.61
C LYS A 466 -29.35 -11.40 3.63
N LEU A 467 -29.08 -10.13 3.34
CA LEU A 467 -27.72 -9.59 3.32
C LEU A 467 -27.11 -9.54 4.73
N HIS A 468 -27.92 -9.22 5.75
CA HIS A 468 -27.48 -9.24 7.14
C HIS A 468 -27.12 -10.65 7.61
N ALA A 469 -27.92 -11.65 7.24
CA ALA A 469 -27.70 -13.06 7.60
C ALA A 469 -26.62 -13.76 6.78
N SER A 470 -26.24 -13.22 5.61
CA SER A 470 -25.26 -13.85 4.71
C SER A 470 -23.83 -13.76 5.25
N GLU A 471 -22.99 -14.74 4.94
CA GLU A 471 -21.54 -14.64 5.14
C GLU A 471 -20.91 -13.60 4.20
N ALA A 472 -19.77 -13.00 4.58
CA ALA A 472 -19.16 -11.90 3.83
C ALA A 472 -18.85 -12.26 2.36
N SER A 473 -18.50 -13.52 2.09
CA SER A 473 -18.26 -14.05 0.74
C SER A 473 -19.53 -14.24 -0.10
N GLN A 474 -20.70 -14.29 0.53
CA GLN A 474 -21.99 -14.54 -0.13
C GLN A 474 -22.80 -13.27 -0.38
N VAL A 475 -22.48 -12.15 0.31
CA VAL A 475 -23.21 -10.87 0.22
C VAL A 475 -23.40 -10.39 -1.21
N VAL A 476 -22.33 -10.41 -2.03
CA VAL A 476 -22.41 -9.94 -3.42
C VAL A 476 -23.34 -10.84 -4.26
N SER A 477 -23.22 -12.17 -4.10
CA SER A 477 -24.09 -13.12 -4.81
C SER A 477 -25.56 -12.98 -4.39
N ALA A 478 -25.80 -12.76 -3.09
CA ALA A 478 -27.13 -12.51 -2.54
C ALA A 478 -27.75 -11.20 -3.07
N LEU A 479 -26.95 -10.14 -3.24
CA LEU A 479 -27.42 -8.89 -3.84
C LEU A 479 -27.71 -9.03 -5.34
N ALA A 480 -26.83 -9.71 -6.08
CA ALA A 480 -26.98 -9.93 -7.51
C ALA A 480 -28.20 -10.81 -7.85
N SER A 481 -28.49 -11.81 -7.03
CA SER A 481 -29.63 -12.73 -7.19
C SER A 481 -30.92 -12.25 -6.51
N ALA A 482 -30.90 -11.09 -5.86
CA ALA A 482 -32.07 -10.54 -5.19
C ALA A 482 -33.24 -10.33 -6.15
N ALA A 483 -34.46 -10.63 -5.69
CA ALA A 483 -35.67 -10.32 -6.42
C ALA A 483 -35.94 -8.81 -6.37
N VAL A 484 -35.95 -8.17 -7.54
CA VAL A 484 -36.41 -6.77 -7.70
C VAL A 484 -37.89 -6.83 -8.06
N ALA A 485 -38.76 -6.60 -7.07
CA ALA A 485 -40.19 -6.83 -7.25
C ALA A 485 -40.93 -5.69 -7.98
N THR A 486 -40.41 -4.46 -7.90
CA THR A 486 -40.93 -3.29 -8.65
C THR A 486 -39.81 -2.66 -9.47
N THR A 487 -38.99 -1.79 -8.89
CA THR A 487 -37.78 -1.23 -9.51
C THR A 487 -36.67 -1.05 -8.47
N GLU A 488 -35.40 -1.02 -8.92
CA GLU A 488 -34.26 -0.80 -8.02
C GLU A 488 -34.35 0.57 -7.32
N ALA A 489 -34.80 1.61 -8.04
CA ALA A 489 -35.01 2.95 -7.50
C ALA A 489 -36.13 2.98 -6.43
N ALA A 490 -37.24 2.28 -6.64
CA ALA A 490 -38.33 2.20 -5.65
C ALA A 490 -37.88 1.48 -4.37
N MET A 491 -37.08 0.42 -4.50
CA MET A 491 -36.49 -0.27 -3.34
C MET A 491 -35.49 0.64 -2.60
N GLY A 492 -34.67 1.41 -3.32
CA GLY A 492 -33.75 2.38 -2.71
C GLY A 492 -34.45 3.52 -1.98
N GLU A 493 -35.53 4.06 -2.57
CA GLU A 493 -36.37 5.06 -1.90
C GLU A 493 -37.08 4.48 -0.67
N CYS A 494 -37.60 3.26 -0.77
CA CYS A 494 -38.20 2.56 0.36
C CYS A 494 -37.19 2.35 1.50
N LEU A 495 -35.96 1.92 1.17
CA LEU A 495 -34.89 1.68 2.14
C LEU A 495 -34.45 2.98 2.84
N SER A 496 -34.24 4.04 2.07
CA SER A 496 -33.80 5.34 2.60
C SER A 496 -34.87 6.05 3.43
N LYS A 497 -36.15 5.92 3.07
CA LYS A 497 -37.28 6.55 3.79
C LYS A 497 -37.95 5.62 4.81
N ALA A 498 -37.47 4.40 5.00
CA ALA A 498 -38.16 3.38 5.80
C ALA A 498 -38.56 3.86 7.21
N SER A 499 -37.60 4.46 7.93
CA SER A 499 -37.82 4.98 9.28
C SER A 499 -38.80 6.16 9.31
N GLN A 500 -38.72 7.06 8.33
CA GLN A 500 -39.62 8.20 8.21
C GLN A 500 -41.07 7.76 7.90
N LEU A 501 -41.24 6.81 6.98
CA LEU A 501 -42.54 6.26 6.61
C LEU A 501 -43.16 5.48 7.77
N LEU A 502 -42.36 4.69 8.49
CA LEU A 502 -42.79 3.99 9.70
C LEU A 502 -43.31 4.98 10.75
N ALA A 503 -42.51 6.01 11.08
CA ALA A 503 -42.91 7.05 12.03
C ALA A 503 -44.17 7.80 11.59
N THR A 504 -44.35 8.01 10.28
CA THR A 504 -45.56 8.64 9.72
C THR A 504 -46.79 7.77 9.94
N ILE A 505 -46.70 6.46 9.68
CA ILE A 505 -47.81 5.52 9.91
C ILE A 505 -48.15 5.42 11.39
N GLU A 506 -47.14 5.40 12.27
CA GLU A 506 -47.33 5.28 13.71
C GLU A 506 -47.88 6.54 14.37
N SER A 507 -47.47 7.72 13.91
CA SER A 507 -47.96 9.01 14.44
C SER A 507 -49.33 9.42 13.91
N THR A 508 -49.82 8.78 12.85
CA THR A 508 -51.16 9.04 12.30
C THR A 508 -52.24 8.54 13.26
N ASN A 509 -53.21 9.39 13.61
CA ASN A 509 -54.33 8.98 14.46
C ASN A 509 -55.41 8.26 13.61
N TRP A 510 -55.31 6.94 13.56
CA TRP A 510 -56.19 6.08 12.76
C TRP A 510 -57.63 6.00 13.28
N GLU A 511 -57.89 6.30 14.57
CA GLU A 511 -59.23 6.27 15.16
C GLU A 511 -60.17 7.29 14.50
N ILE A 512 -59.62 8.41 14.01
CA ILE A 512 -60.36 9.43 13.24
C ILE A 512 -60.91 8.82 11.94
N PHE A 513 -60.13 7.96 11.27
CA PHE A 513 -60.53 7.30 10.04
C PHE A 513 -61.54 6.17 10.28
N ASP A 514 -61.46 5.51 11.43
CA ASP A 514 -62.45 4.52 11.87
C ASP A 514 -63.78 5.19 12.27
N ALA A 515 -63.72 6.40 12.84
CA ALA A 515 -64.91 7.17 13.20
C ALA A 515 -65.71 7.62 11.96
N ILE A 516 -65.04 8.19 10.94
CA ILE A 516 -65.73 8.57 9.70
C ILE A 516 -66.29 7.37 8.93
N ALA A 517 -65.72 6.17 9.11
CA ALA A 517 -66.19 4.95 8.46
C ALA A 517 -67.56 4.47 8.98
N LYS A 518 -67.94 4.90 10.20
CA LYS A 518 -69.21 4.53 10.84
C LYS A 518 -70.34 5.52 10.53
N LEU A 519 -70.07 6.59 9.78
CA LEU A 519 -71.09 7.56 9.39
C LEU A 519 -72.04 6.94 8.35
N ALA A 520 -73.34 7.02 8.61
CA ALA A 520 -74.40 6.50 7.75
C ALA A 520 -75.37 7.61 7.25
N ASP A 521 -74.98 8.87 7.43
CA ASP A 521 -75.75 10.04 7.01
C ASP A 521 -75.21 10.62 5.69
N GLU A 522 -75.65 11.82 5.31
CA GLU A 522 -75.25 12.51 4.07
C GLU A 522 -73.72 12.70 3.92
N ARG A 523 -72.95 12.55 5.01
CA ARG A 523 -71.48 12.64 5.01
C ARG A 523 -70.78 11.35 4.57
N GLN A 524 -71.51 10.25 4.43
CA GLN A 524 -70.96 8.94 4.05
C GLN A 524 -70.20 8.98 2.72
N ALA A 525 -70.71 9.72 1.72
CA ALA A 525 -70.05 9.84 0.41
C ALA A 525 -68.66 10.51 0.51
N VAL A 526 -68.54 11.55 1.34
CA VAL A 526 -67.28 12.25 1.59
C VAL A 526 -66.33 11.38 2.41
N ALA A 527 -66.84 10.66 3.42
CA ALA A 527 -66.06 9.71 4.21
C ALA A 527 -65.47 8.59 3.33
N GLN A 528 -66.26 8.07 2.38
CA GLN A 528 -65.80 7.05 1.42
C GLN A 528 -64.68 7.59 0.53
N SER A 529 -64.81 8.82 0.02
CA SER A 529 -63.75 9.46 -0.79
C SER A 529 -62.44 9.62 -0.02
N ILE A 530 -62.48 10.04 1.24
CA ILE A 530 -61.29 10.15 2.11
C ILE A 530 -60.65 8.76 2.31
N ARG A 531 -61.45 7.73 2.59
CA ARG A 531 -60.96 6.36 2.77
C ARG A 531 -60.35 5.78 1.49
N SER A 532 -60.94 6.05 0.33
CA SER A 532 -60.37 5.66 -0.97
C SER A 532 -59.02 6.33 -1.23
N SER A 533 -58.85 7.60 -0.88
CA SER A 533 -57.57 8.31 -1.01
C SER A 533 -56.48 7.72 -0.09
N ILE A 534 -56.83 7.36 1.15
CA ILE A 534 -55.90 6.69 2.07
C ILE A 534 -55.51 5.30 1.54
N ALA A 535 -56.48 4.52 1.07
CA ALA A 535 -56.23 3.21 0.47
C ALA A 535 -55.29 3.31 -0.74
N GLN A 536 -55.52 4.29 -1.62
CA GLN A 536 -54.67 4.55 -2.78
C GLN A 536 -53.23 4.93 -2.35
N ALA A 537 -53.07 5.76 -1.32
CA ALA A 537 -51.75 6.15 -0.81
C ALA A 537 -50.97 4.98 -0.18
N LEU A 538 -51.68 4.07 0.49
CA LEU A 538 -51.09 2.85 1.06
C LEU A 538 -50.79 1.77 -0.01
N GLN A 539 -51.46 1.81 -1.15
CA GLN A 539 -51.18 0.90 -2.28
C GLN A 539 -50.04 1.40 -3.16
N SER A 540 -50.05 2.69 -3.50
CA SER A 540 -49.11 3.29 -4.46
C SER A 540 -47.74 3.50 -3.82
N ASP A 541 -46.65 3.16 -4.53
CA ASP A 541 -45.28 3.41 -4.06
C ASP A 541 -45.02 4.90 -3.75
N GLU A 542 -43.98 5.19 -2.96
CA GLU A 542 -43.69 6.54 -2.46
C GLU A 542 -43.41 7.57 -3.56
N HIS A 543 -42.77 7.17 -4.66
CA HIS A 543 -42.55 8.01 -5.83
C HIS A 543 -43.85 8.36 -6.59
N VAL A 544 -44.90 7.54 -6.47
CA VAL A 544 -46.19 7.77 -7.13
C VAL A 544 -47.10 8.64 -6.25
N THR A 545 -47.27 8.25 -4.99
CA THR A 545 -48.09 8.98 -4.02
C THR A 545 -47.33 9.10 -2.70
N ALA A 546 -47.00 10.32 -2.29
CA ALA A 546 -46.31 10.53 -1.02
C ALA A 546 -47.25 10.21 0.17
N LEU A 547 -46.87 9.25 1.00
CA LEU A 547 -47.75 8.74 2.05
C LEU A 547 -48.02 9.80 3.14
N GLY A 548 -46.97 10.50 3.58
CA GLY A 548 -47.06 11.47 4.68
C GLY A 548 -47.97 12.67 4.40
N PRO A 549 -47.79 13.40 3.29
CA PRO A 549 -48.69 14.50 2.92
C PRO A 549 -50.14 14.04 2.78
N THR A 550 -50.37 12.88 2.14
CA THR A 550 -51.71 12.35 1.89
C THR A 550 -52.43 11.98 3.19
N LEU A 551 -51.75 11.31 4.13
CA LEU A 551 -52.33 11.00 5.44
C LEU A 551 -52.67 12.26 6.24
N LYS A 552 -51.81 13.28 6.21
CA LYS A 552 -52.08 14.56 6.88
C LYS A 552 -53.28 15.28 6.29
N GLU A 553 -53.37 15.35 4.96
CA GLU A 553 -54.50 15.98 4.29
C GLU A 553 -55.81 15.22 4.56
N ALA A 554 -55.78 13.89 4.50
CA ALA A 554 -56.92 13.04 4.82
C ALA A 554 -57.38 13.23 6.27
N GLN A 555 -56.44 13.34 7.21
CA GLN A 555 -56.75 13.59 8.62
C GLN A 555 -57.44 14.95 8.82
N LEU A 556 -56.96 16.01 8.17
CA LEU A 556 -57.59 17.34 8.21
C LEU A 556 -59.01 17.31 7.64
N LYS A 557 -59.22 16.63 6.50
CA LYS A 557 -60.55 16.46 5.89
C LYS A 557 -61.49 15.66 6.80
N ALA A 558 -60.99 14.59 7.41
CA ALA A 558 -61.77 13.74 8.31
C ALA A 558 -62.22 14.48 9.59
N VAL A 559 -61.32 15.27 10.20
CA VAL A 559 -61.66 16.11 11.35
C VAL A 559 -62.74 17.13 10.98
N ARG A 560 -62.60 17.82 9.84
CA ARG A 560 -63.61 18.77 9.35
C ARG A 560 -64.98 18.10 9.17
N LEU A 561 -65.00 16.90 8.60
CA LEU A 561 -66.24 16.13 8.37
C LEU A 561 -66.96 15.77 9.67
N LEU A 562 -66.21 15.38 10.71
CA LEU A 562 -66.77 15.06 12.03
C LEU A 562 -67.30 16.30 12.77
N THR A 563 -66.74 17.48 12.50
CA THR A 563 -67.15 18.75 13.13
C THR A 563 -68.29 19.50 12.42
N GLN A 564 -68.77 19.02 11.26
CA GLN A 564 -69.91 19.64 10.56
C GLN A 564 -71.24 19.37 11.28
N THR A 565 -72.04 20.41 11.50
CA THR A 565 -73.37 20.37 12.16
C THR A 565 -74.50 20.21 11.11
N PRO A 566 -75.56 19.40 11.34
CA PRO A 566 -76.64 19.23 10.37
C PRO A 566 -77.50 20.50 10.18
N PRO A 567 -78.05 20.78 8.98
CA PRO A 567 -78.98 21.89 8.78
C PRO A 567 -80.37 21.59 9.37
N PRO A 568 -81.13 22.61 9.85
CA PRO A 568 -82.47 22.42 10.41
C PRO A 568 -83.53 22.10 9.31
N PRO A 569 -84.59 21.33 9.62
CA PRO A 569 -85.55 20.85 8.62
C PRO A 569 -86.48 21.96 8.09
N VAL A 570 -86.70 21.94 6.77
CA VAL A 570 -87.47 22.93 5.99
C VAL A 570 -88.99 22.65 6.04
N GLN A 571 -89.81 23.68 6.31
CA GLN A 571 -91.28 23.63 6.24
C GLN A 571 -91.79 23.76 4.79
N VAL A 572 -92.86 23.02 4.47
CA VAL A 572 -93.52 22.88 3.16
C VAL A 572 -94.49 24.04 2.88
N PRO A 573 -94.54 24.63 1.67
CA PRO A 573 -95.69 25.41 1.20
C PRO A 573 -96.49 24.73 0.06
N VAL A 574 -97.81 24.93 0.06
CA VAL A 574 -98.79 24.55 -1.00
C VAL A 574 -99.47 25.86 -1.51
N PRO A 575 -100.20 25.90 -2.65
CA PRO A 575 -99.67 26.14 -3.99
C PRO A 575 -100.36 27.30 -4.77
N ALA A 576 -99.79 27.64 -5.93
CA ALA A 576 -100.47 27.74 -7.24
C ALA A 576 -100.52 29.10 -8.00
N VAL A 577 -100.38 28.92 -9.33
CA VAL A 577 -100.81 29.71 -10.52
C VAL A 577 -100.13 31.08 -10.73
N THR A 578 -99.57 31.49 -11.88
CA THR A 578 -99.74 31.13 -13.32
C THR A 578 -98.56 31.76 -14.12
N PRO A 579 -98.30 31.38 -15.39
CA PRO A 579 -97.10 31.68 -16.20
C PRO A 579 -97.41 32.85 -17.21
N PRO A 580 -96.77 33.06 -18.40
CA PRO A 580 -95.62 32.40 -19.06
C PRO A 580 -94.64 33.32 -19.88
N ILE A 581 -93.66 32.66 -20.53
CA ILE A 581 -93.03 32.94 -21.87
C ILE A 581 -91.62 33.59 -21.97
N ALA A 582 -90.71 32.71 -22.45
CA ALA A 582 -89.58 32.85 -23.40
C ALA A 582 -88.28 33.60 -23.07
N GLY A 583 -87.15 32.93 -23.39
CA GLY A 583 -85.96 33.61 -23.91
C GLY A 583 -84.58 33.04 -23.51
N VAL A 584 -84.13 31.99 -24.21
CA VAL A 584 -82.77 31.69 -24.72
C VAL A 584 -81.47 32.18 -23.98
N THR A 585 -80.55 31.23 -23.76
CA THR A 585 -79.05 31.27 -23.77
C THR A 585 -78.18 31.99 -22.71
N SER A 586 -77.31 31.16 -22.10
CA SER A 586 -75.83 31.26 -21.95
C SER A 586 -75.10 32.18 -20.94
N VAL A 587 -74.46 31.51 -19.95
CA VAL A 587 -73.01 31.46 -19.59
C VAL A 587 -72.28 32.63 -18.85
N THR A 588 -71.63 32.20 -17.74
CA THR A 588 -70.39 32.65 -17.01
C THR A 588 -70.35 33.76 -15.93
N LEU A 589 -69.53 33.42 -14.90
CA LEU A 589 -68.96 34.11 -13.72
C LEU A 589 -68.13 35.38 -14.03
N PRO A 590 -67.84 36.29 -13.05
CA PRO A 590 -66.72 36.21 -12.06
C PRO A 590 -67.15 36.70 -10.65
N GLY A 591 -66.47 36.51 -9.50
CA GLY A 591 -65.06 36.57 -9.13
C GLY A 591 -64.86 37.73 -8.13
N VAL A 592 -64.43 37.47 -6.88
CA VAL A 592 -64.26 38.49 -5.82
C VAL A 592 -62.89 38.39 -5.13
N THR A 593 -62.39 39.57 -4.82
CA THR A 593 -61.12 40.00 -4.20
C THR A 593 -60.93 39.64 -2.70
N THR A 594 -59.65 39.61 -2.30
CA THR A 594 -58.93 39.63 -0.99
C THR A 594 -59.55 40.43 0.19
N PRO A 595 -59.07 40.48 1.49
CA PRO A 595 -57.75 40.15 2.12
C PRO A 595 -57.85 39.56 3.60
N PRO A 596 -56.98 39.82 4.64
CA PRO A 596 -55.64 39.28 4.96
C PRO A 596 -55.37 38.70 6.40
N VAL A 597 -54.27 37.91 6.51
CA VAL A 597 -53.18 37.78 7.54
C VAL A 597 -53.41 37.61 9.07
N SER A 598 -52.75 36.58 9.66
CA SER A 598 -52.15 36.58 11.02
C SER A 598 -50.80 35.81 11.06
N LYS A 599 -49.86 36.27 11.92
CA LYS A 599 -48.38 36.06 11.91
C LYS A 599 -47.87 34.75 12.57
N PRO A 600 -46.62 34.31 12.27
CA PRO A 600 -45.79 33.50 13.16
C PRO A 600 -44.44 34.16 13.57
N THR A 601 -43.82 33.61 14.62
CA THR A 601 -42.67 34.13 15.38
C THR A 601 -41.30 33.83 14.72
N ALA A 602 -40.55 34.91 14.44
CA ALA A 602 -39.09 35.17 14.30
C ALA A 602 -38.11 34.03 13.89
N THR A 603 -37.11 34.19 13.01
CA THR A 603 -36.22 35.34 12.74
C THR A 603 -35.60 35.28 11.32
N LYS A 604 -36.29 35.79 10.29
CA LYS A 604 -35.64 36.32 9.06
C LYS A 604 -36.47 37.51 8.57
N LYS A 605 -35.85 38.70 8.49
CA LYS A 605 -36.50 39.90 7.95
C LYS A 605 -36.57 39.76 6.43
N ILE A 606 -37.77 39.61 5.88
CA ILE A 606 -37.99 39.63 4.43
C ILE A 606 -37.76 41.06 3.96
N LEU A 607 -36.74 41.28 3.13
CA LEU A 607 -36.36 42.61 2.65
C LEU A 607 -37.22 43.04 1.45
N GLU A 608 -37.55 42.10 0.57
CA GLU A 608 -38.36 42.31 -0.64
C GLU A 608 -38.97 40.95 -1.02
N SER A 609 -40.21 40.94 -1.52
CA SER A 609 -40.92 39.74 -1.99
C SER A 609 -41.77 40.14 -3.18
N GLU A 610 -41.50 39.57 -4.34
CA GLU A 610 -42.19 39.86 -5.60
C GLU A 610 -42.51 38.55 -6.33
N THR A 611 -43.67 38.47 -6.98
CA THR A 611 -44.09 37.31 -7.77
C THR A 611 -44.35 37.77 -9.20
N ARG A 612 -43.74 37.08 -10.18
CA ARG A 612 -43.93 37.33 -11.61
C ARG A 612 -44.20 36.00 -12.34
N SER A 613 -45.19 35.97 -13.21
CA SER A 613 -45.54 34.83 -14.08
C SER A 613 -45.22 35.16 -15.55
N ASP A 614 -45.23 34.14 -16.41
CA ASP A 614 -45.11 34.28 -17.88
C ASP A 614 -43.78 34.90 -18.36
N LEU A 615 -42.69 34.60 -17.64
CA LEU A 615 -41.35 35.09 -17.95
C LEU A 615 -40.64 34.18 -18.97
N SER A 616 -40.02 34.77 -19.98
CA SER A 616 -39.08 34.04 -20.83
C SER A 616 -37.79 33.70 -20.10
N ILE A 617 -37.06 32.67 -20.56
CA ILE A 617 -35.77 32.27 -19.97
C ILE A 617 -34.76 33.44 -19.96
N GLY A 618 -34.81 34.31 -20.97
CA GLY A 618 -33.94 35.50 -21.05
C GLY A 618 -34.25 36.53 -19.96
N GLU A 619 -35.53 36.77 -19.68
CA GLU A 619 -35.96 37.71 -18.63
C GLU A 619 -35.67 37.15 -17.23
N LEU A 620 -35.82 35.84 -17.04
CA LEU A 620 -35.54 35.17 -15.78
C LEU A 620 -34.04 35.25 -15.43
N LYS A 621 -33.15 35.07 -16.42
CA LYS A 621 -31.70 35.28 -16.24
C LYS A 621 -31.37 36.72 -15.87
N LYS A 622 -32.06 37.70 -16.46
CA LYS A 622 -31.85 39.12 -16.15
C LYS A 622 -32.25 39.44 -14.71
N ILE A 623 -33.41 38.94 -14.24
CA ILE A 623 -33.87 39.13 -12.85
C ILE A 623 -32.88 38.54 -11.84
N VAL A 624 -32.33 37.34 -12.12
CA VAL A 624 -31.32 36.73 -11.25
C VAL A 624 -30.04 37.56 -11.21
N SER A 625 -29.54 38.02 -12.37
CA SER A 625 -28.36 38.89 -12.46
C SER A 625 -28.55 40.21 -11.71
N ASP A 626 -29.73 40.82 -11.81
CA ASP A 626 -30.04 42.09 -11.13
C ASP A 626 -30.08 41.90 -9.61
N LEU A 627 -30.61 40.77 -9.12
CA LEU A 627 -30.64 40.43 -7.70
C LEU A 627 -29.24 40.11 -7.14
N GLU A 628 -28.37 39.48 -7.93
CA GLU A 628 -26.97 39.24 -7.56
C GLU A 628 -26.16 40.55 -7.47
N GLN A 629 -26.43 41.52 -8.36
CA GLN A 629 -25.79 42.85 -8.26
C GLN A 629 -26.34 43.68 -7.09
N LYS A 630 -27.64 43.58 -6.82
CA LYS A 630 -28.32 44.38 -5.77
C LYS A 630 -27.96 43.92 -4.35
N TYR A 631 -27.57 42.66 -4.15
CA TYR A 631 -27.28 42.12 -2.81
C TYR A 631 -25.88 41.48 -2.73
N THR A 632 -25.02 42.03 -1.87
CA THR A 632 -23.59 41.70 -1.70
C THR A 632 -23.32 40.39 -0.94
N GLY A 633 -24.05 39.31 -1.22
CA GLY A 633 -23.74 37.94 -0.75
C GLY A 633 -23.93 37.64 0.75
N LYS A 634 -24.38 38.60 1.56
CA LYS A 634 -24.71 38.38 3.00
C LYS A 634 -26.16 37.97 3.22
N GLN A 635 -26.99 37.98 2.18
CA GLN A 635 -28.42 37.67 2.20
C GLN A 635 -28.68 36.33 1.49
N VAL A 636 -29.62 35.55 2.01
CA VAL A 636 -30.07 34.31 1.36
C VAL A 636 -31.24 34.64 0.45
N ILE A 637 -31.00 34.66 -0.86
CA ILE A 637 -32.03 34.83 -1.88
C ILE A 637 -32.68 33.46 -2.13
N LYS A 638 -34.02 33.38 -2.07
CA LYS A 638 -34.77 32.15 -2.33
C LYS A 638 -35.67 32.36 -3.53
N PHE A 639 -35.54 31.49 -4.53
CA PHE A 639 -36.39 31.47 -5.71
C PHE A 639 -37.28 30.23 -5.68
N ASN A 640 -38.57 30.40 -5.98
CA ASN A 640 -39.46 29.30 -6.32
C ASN A 640 -39.79 29.46 -7.80
N ALA A 641 -39.35 28.51 -8.63
CA ALA A 641 -39.64 28.51 -10.06
C ALA A 641 -40.47 27.27 -10.42
N SER A 642 -41.51 27.48 -11.22
CA SER A 642 -42.29 26.44 -11.88
C SER A 642 -42.24 26.71 -13.38
N TRP A 643 -41.91 25.71 -14.19
CA TRP A 643 -41.83 25.86 -15.64
C TRP A 643 -42.75 24.87 -16.35
N ILE A 644 -43.23 25.28 -17.51
CA ILE A 644 -43.99 24.45 -18.45
C ILE A 644 -43.16 24.47 -19.74
N VAL A 645 -42.85 23.29 -20.29
CA VAL A 645 -42.19 23.16 -21.59
C VAL A 645 -43.27 22.74 -22.57
N GLU A 646 -43.55 23.60 -23.55
CA GLU A 646 -44.52 23.36 -24.61
C GLU A 646 -43.77 23.24 -25.93
N GLU A 647 -44.03 22.16 -26.67
CA GLU A 647 -43.54 21.96 -28.03
C GLU A 647 -44.74 22.22 -28.96
N ASN A 648 -44.61 23.22 -29.83
CA ASN A 648 -45.65 23.45 -30.84
C ASN A 648 -45.59 22.30 -31.84
N GLY A 649 -46.65 21.50 -31.90
CA GLY A 649 -46.76 20.45 -32.91
C GLY A 649 -46.70 21.07 -34.30
N ASP A 650 -45.78 20.55 -35.13
CA ASP A 650 -45.75 20.85 -36.55
C ASP A 650 -47.12 20.54 -37.14
N THR A 651 -47.71 21.55 -37.76
CA THR A 651 -48.88 21.37 -38.62
C THR A 651 -48.36 21.05 -40.02
N GLU A 652 -48.61 19.79 -40.41
CA GLU A 652 -48.31 19.05 -41.65
C GLU A 652 -47.05 18.18 -41.69
#